data_AF-A0A9P5GP27-F1
#
_entry.id   AF-A0A9P5GP27-F1
#
_cell.length_a   1.000
_cell.length_b   1.000
_cell.length_c   1.000
_cell.angle_alpha   90.00
_cell.angle_beta   90.00
_cell.angle_gamma   90.00
#
_symmetry.space_group_name_H-M   'P 1'
#
loop_
_entity.id
_entity.type
_entity.pdbx_description
1 polymer ?
#
loop_
_entity_poly.entity_id
_entity_poly.type
_entity_poly.pdbx_seq_one_letter_code
_entity_poly.pdbx_strand_id
1 'polypeptide(L)'
;MSSLVTNSLFGVKGYVAVVTGGSSGLGFMIARGLVTNGAKVYLVALPSDPIDQRVAELNELGKEVGGSAYGIPCDVSDKAAIQDLATQVGQREKHVDMLISNAGIRRDPPVQCNVLKASLSELQASMWSSRDSDWADTFRVNTTAHYFLSVAFLPLLEAASRLELPGGRLGRSEGRGVVVMTSSCASMHNVTNVDLTSYATSKAATDHLVKLLAAKFSRFYVRVVGINPGFVPSCMNPVGEEGNLFSALFDKVPAKRAGNEDDIAGTILYIVSRAGNNAYAVSRRDPALTVLDISISGKPACPTTTAVGSTDTVEKSKGYDTAVRDTYTLLLEWQPYYSEILYVFPEPEDVITTMSIVSISDGVGSNIHDKELRAFAAQLHVEALYDKDADDYLTLLRSLEAVLRSIDNAPDYIAPDFLPQKTLEDRTFWKPASKDNPFNGWSHRCNIISAAPASKLLCGRTVAVKDIISVAGLPTTLGLPQSLFPDGNGYPISPIDAVVVSRILGAGGIIKGTSTCESFCASPLSFTSATGPVHNPRLHNYTAGGSSSGSAVLVAAHHLTPSGGYLSSGKTVELAIGTDQAGSVRMPASYNGIYGLKPTFGLVPYTGAGSMSPMIDHLGPLAATLEDIAVLLEVMAGYDGYDPRMTPETPLVHQVKPYQELLLKARQEINSTSKPGHKLRIGLLKESFHMPGVAPDVRDIVYQTATRYFEVVGASVIEVSIPMHQQGPVIWTAATRPSMSSYLCQGNPSGHLSFLSPHAQIKWPPSQETYDTLTSTNPAVVNIMLSEKLARESSKAGLEAKAHRMVFALRAAYDSALENVDIIVTPCAPTVAMPHPNANGPDGRQASVLDRLGVAVGLTSNTCPFNVTGHPALNVPCGFSTAEGHPDVPLPVGMQIVTRRWADEKLIEAAALFERGRELF
;
A
#
# COMPACT_ATOMS: atom_id res chain seq x y z
N MET A 1 -23.38 -3.49 34.47
CA MET A 1 -22.80 -2.18 34.09
C MET A 1 -21.30 -2.24 34.29
N SER A 2 -20.50 -1.78 33.32
CA SER A 2 -19.05 -1.67 33.47
C SER A 2 -18.70 -0.48 34.37
N SER A 3 -17.87 -0.71 35.38
CA SER A 3 -17.35 0.36 36.23
C SER A 3 -16.10 0.96 35.57
N LEU A 4 -16.17 2.23 35.16
CA LEU A 4 -15.03 3.00 34.66
C LEU A 4 -14.17 3.59 35.78
N VAL A 5 -14.42 3.23 37.05
CA VAL A 5 -13.63 3.66 38.20
C VAL A 5 -12.21 3.09 38.09
N THR A 6 -11.20 3.95 38.13
CA THR A 6 -9.78 3.63 37.92
C THR A 6 -9.31 2.41 38.72
N ASN A 7 -9.65 2.36 40.02
CA ASN A 7 -9.28 1.27 40.93
C ASN A 7 -9.88 -0.09 40.54
N SER A 8 -10.97 -0.12 39.76
CA SER A 8 -11.52 -1.35 39.17
C SER A 8 -10.98 -1.65 37.78
N LEU A 9 -10.53 -0.64 37.03
CA LEU A 9 -10.09 -0.79 35.65
C LEU A 9 -8.63 -1.22 35.56
N PHE A 10 -7.77 -0.65 36.42
CA PHE A 10 -6.34 -0.95 36.54
C PHE A 10 -6.01 -1.85 37.75
N GLY A 11 -7.02 -2.26 38.52
CA GLY A 11 -6.82 -2.98 39.78
C GLY A 11 -6.28 -4.39 39.61
N VAL A 12 -5.26 -4.73 40.40
CA VAL A 12 -4.64 -6.07 40.50
C VAL A 12 -4.80 -6.70 41.89
N LYS A 13 -5.72 -6.17 42.72
CA LYS A 13 -5.93 -6.65 44.08
C LYS A 13 -6.39 -8.11 44.09
N GLY A 14 -5.67 -8.96 44.82
CA GLY A 14 -5.90 -10.41 44.82
C GLY A 14 -5.52 -11.12 43.52
N TYR A 15 -4.60 -10.54 42.74
CA TYR A 15 -3.92 -11.25 41.64
C TYR A 15 -2.64 -11.89 42.17
N VAL A 16 -2.28 -13.04 41.62
CA VAL A 16 -1.04 -13.78 41.90
C VAL A 16 -0.05 -13.52 40.76
N ALA A 17 1.12 -12.99 41.09
CA ALA A 17 2.18 -12.67 40.14
C ALA A 17 3.47 -13.44 40.46
N VAL A 18 4.22 -13.82 39.44
CA VAL A 18 5.59 -14.34 39.56
C VAL A 18 6.52 -13.36 38.84
N VAL A 19 7.55 -12.84 39.52
CA VAL A 19 8.44 -11.79 38.98
C VAL A 19 9.89 -12.27 39.05
N THR A 20 10.52 -12.49 37.89
CA THR A 20 11.93 -12.95 37.81
C THR A 20 12.91 -11.79 37.72
N GLY A 21 14.07 -11.94 38.36
CA GLY A 21 14.98 -10.82 38.61
C GLY A 21 14.37 -9.80 39.58
N GLY A 22 13.46 -10.25 40.46
CA GLY A 22 12.64 -9.38 41.30
C GLY A 22 13.40 -8.65 42.41
N SER A 23 14.64 -9.05 42.73
CA SER A 23 15.46 -8.49 43.81
C SER A 23 16.01 -7.09 43.53
N SER A 24 16.05 -6.66 42.28
CA SER A 24 16.74 -5.43 41.85
C SER A 24 16.14 -4.79 40.59
N GLY A 25 16.54 -3.54 40.32
CA GLY A 25 16.23 -2.81 39.09
C GLY A 25 14.75 -2.84 38.71
N LEU A 26 14.48 -3.09 37.42
CA LEU A 26 13.13 -3.16 36.85
C LEU A 26 12.26 -4.22 37.53
N GLY A 27 12.80 -5.39 37.85
CA GLY A 27 12.02 -6.46 38.49
C GLY A 27 11.50 -6.05 39.86
N PHE A 28 12.31 -5.33 40.63
CA PHE A 28 11.89 -4.82 41.94
C PHE A 28 10.88 -3.67 41.82
N MET A 29 11.05 -2.75 40.86
CA MET A 29 10.07 -1.69 40.56
C MET A 29 8.69 -2.29 40.22
N ILE A 30 8.68 -3.33 39.38
CA ILE A 30 7.45 -4.05 39.02
C ILE A 30 6.83 -4.73 40.24
N ALA A 31 7.65 -5.43 41.05
CA ALA A 31 7.18 -6.08 42.28
C ALA A 31 6.57 -5.07 43.26
N ARG A 32 7.21 -3.90 43.48
CA ARG A 32 6.67 -2.82 44.32
C ARG A 32 5.35 -2.31 43.78
N GLY A 33 5.27 -1.97 42.49
CA GLY A 33 4.03 -1.51 41.85
C GLY A 33 2.87 -2.50 41.98
N LEU A 34 3.13 -3.81 41.85
CA LEU A 34 2.12 -4.85 42.00
C LEU A 34 1.67 -5.02 43.47
N VAL A 35 2.61 -5.07 44.42
CA VAL A 35 2.29 -5.25 45.85
C VAL A 35 1.56 -4.04 46.44
N THR A 36 1.97 -2.81 46.10
CA THR A 36 1.27 -1.57 46.54
C THR A 36 -0.12 -1.42 45.90
N ASN A 37 -0.46 -2.23 44.90
CA ASN A 37 -1.80 -2.32 44.31
C ASN A 37 -2.55 -3.61 44.71
N GLY A 38 -2.07 -4.30 45.75
CA GLY A 38 -2.78 -5.40 46.41
C GLY A 38 -2.58 -6.78 45.78
N ALA A 39 -1.57 -6.97 44.91
CA ALA A 39 -1.22 -8.28 44.38
C ALA A 39 -0.36 -9.10 45.36
N LYS A 40 -0.38 -10.43 45.19
CA LYS A 40 0.54 -11.38 45.83
C LYS A 40 1.67 -11.68 44.85
N VAL A 41 2.91 -11.35 45.21
CA VAL A 41 4.09 -11.49 44.34
C VAL A 41 5.02 -12.59 44.83
N TYR A 42 5.30 -13.58 43.98
CA TYR A 42 6.44 -14.47 44.13
C TYR A 42 7.68 -13.78 43.54
N LEU A 43 8.57 -13.36 44.42
CA LEU A 43 9.80 -12.64 44.11
C LEU A 43 10.90 -13.67 43.81
N VAL A 44 11.25 -13.81 42.54
CA VAL A 44 12.20 -14.82 42.07
C VAL A 44 13.51 -14.14 41.70
N ALA A 45 14.60 -14.58 42.33
CA ALA A 45 15.94 -14.02 42.13
C ALA A 45 17.02 -15.07 42.43
N LEU A 46 18.31 -14.73 42.22
CA LEU A 46 19.40 -15.67 42.47
C LEU A 46 19.56 -15.95 43.98
N PRO A 47 20.06 -17.14 44.38
CA PRO A 47 20.35 -17.43 45.80
C PRO A 47 21.33 -16.45 46.47
N SER A 48 22.15 -15.74 45.67
CA SER A 48 23.08 -14.69 46.11
C SER A 48 22.44 -13.32 46.35
N ASP A 49 21.19 -13.13 45.93
CA ASP A 49 20.52 -11.83 46.01
C ASP A 49 19.86 -11.62 47.39
N PRO A 50 19.64 -10.36 47.82
CA PRO A 50 19.03 -10.05 49.12
C PRO A 50 17.50 -10.28 49.13
N ILE A 51 17.07 -11.51 48.82
CA ILE A 51 15.65 -11.89 48.66
C ILE A 51 14.85 -11.57 49.91
N ASP A 52 15.27 -12.04 51.09
CA ASP A 52 14.50 -11.88 52.34
C ASP A 52 14.32 -10.42 52.73
N GLN A 53 15.35 -9.59 52.53
CA GLN A 53 15.28 -8.14 52.76
C GLN A 53 14.24 -7.48 51.85
N ARG A 54 14.26 -7.81 50.55
CA ARG A 54 13.32 -7.26 49.56
C ARG A 54 11.89 -7.76 49.77
N VAL A 55 11.73 -9.00 50.24
CA VAL A 55 10.44 -9.56 50.63
C VAL A 55 9.87 -8.87 51.88
N ALA A 56 10.70 -8.57 52.88
CA ALA A 56 10.27 -7.79 54.05
C ALA A 56 9.83 -6.36 53.67
N GLU A 57 10.61 -5.68 52.82
CA GLU A 57 10.31 -4.35 52.29
C GLU A 57 8.96 -4.33 51.53
N LEU A 58 8.75 -5.29 50.62
CA LEU A 58 7.49 -5.42 49.88
C LEU A 58 6.29 -5.71 50.80
N ASN A 59 6.43 -6.61 51.77
CA ASN A 59 5.32 -6.95 52.66
C ASN A 59 4.89 -5.77 53.55
N GLU A 60 5.82 -4.93 54.01
CA GLU A 60 5.43 -3.72 54.76
C GLU A 60 4.73 -2.70 53.85
N LEU A 61 5.18 -2.52 52.60
CA LEU A 61 4.52 -1.67 51.61
C LEU A 61 3.11 -2.17 51.20
N GLY A 62 2.89 -3.48 51.17
CA GLY A 62 1.60 -4.09 50.79
C GLY A 62 0.55 -4.15 51.90
N LYS A 63 0.97 -3.94 53.15
CA LYS A 63 0.22 -4.24 54.39
C LYS A 63 -1.15 -3.59 54.47
N GLU A 64 -1.27 -2.31 54.12
CA GLU A 64 -2.54 -1.57 54.21
C GLU A 64 -3.51 -1.91 53.05
N VAL A 65 -2.97 -2.26 51.88
CA VAL A 65 -3.75 -2.54 50.67
C VAL A 65 -4.10 -4.02 50.51
N GLY A 66 -3.45 -4.91 51.26
CA GLY A 66 -3.60 -6.37 51.20
C GLY A 66 -2.68 -7.05 50.18
N GLY A 67 -1.61 -6.38 49.75
CA GLY A 67 -0.55 -6.98 48.94
C GLY A 67 0.44 -7.75 49.81
N SER A 68 1.15 -8.71 49.21
CA SER A 68 2.17 -9.50 49.92
C SER A 68 3.24 -10.04 48.97
N ALA A 69 4.40 -10.40 49.52
CA ALA A 69 5.52 -10.96 48.77
C ALA A 69 6.08 -12.24 49.40
N TYR A 70 6.57 -13.15 48.56
CA TYR A 70 7.19 -14.42 48.96
C TYR A 70 8.45 -14.64 48.13
N GLY A 71 9.60 -14.85 48.78
CA GLY A 71 10.86 -15.12 48.10
C GLY A 71 10.98 -16.56 47.62
N ILE A 72 11.49 -16.77 46.40
CA ILE A 72 11.97 -18.08 45.94
C ILE A 72 13.33 -17.91 45.24
N PRO A 73 14.41 -18.53 45.76
CA PRO A 73 15.70 -18.55 45.06
C PRO A 73 15.63 -19.46 43.83
N CYS A 74 16.01 -18.95 42.67
CA CYS A 74 16.06 -19.70 41.41
C CYS A 74 17.08 -19.08 40.45
N ASP A 75 17.99 -19.88 39.90
CA ASP A 75 18.71 -19.51 38.69
C ASP A 75 17.85 -19.86 37.48
N VAL A 76 17.36 -18.86 36.76
CA VAL A 76 16.54 -19.05 35.55
C VAL A 76 17.37 -19.53 34.35
N SER A 77 18.70 -19.56 34.46
CA SER A 77 19.58 -20.14 33.44
C SER A 77 19.51 -21.67 33.38
N ASP A 78 19.00 -22.31 34.46
CA ASP A 78 18.76 -23.75 34.55
C ASP A 78 17.28 -24.09 34.37
N LYS A 79 17.01 -25.00 33.43
CA LYS A 79 15.67 -25.52 33.12
C LYS A 79 15.10 -26.37 34.26
N ALA A 80 15.93 -27.09 35.02
CA ALA A 80 15.48 -27.88 36.16
C ALA A 80 15.00 -26.95 37.30
N ALA A 81 15.79 -25.93 37.62
CA ALA A 81 15.40 -24.89 38.59
C ALA A 81 14.11 -24.16 38.20
N ILE A 82 13.90 -23.86 36.91
CA ILE A 82 12.62 -23.30 36.41
C ILE A 82 11.44 -24.26 36.66
N GLN A 83 11.62 -25.57 36.44
CA GLN A 83 10.58 -26.57 36.65
C GLN A 83 10.25 -26.73 38.15
N ASP A 84 11.26 -26.71 39.01
CA ASP A 84 11.09 -26.76 40.47
C ASP A 84 10.43 -25.49 41.01
N LEU A 85 10.78 -24.32 40.46
CA LEU A 85 10.12 -23.05 40.76
C LEU A 85 8.62 -23.09 40.43
N ALA A 86 8.26 -23.52 39.22
CA ALA A 86 6.85 -23.64 38.82
C ALA A 86 6.10 -24.66 39.70
N THR A 87 6.77 -25.74 40.10
CA THR A 87 6.22 -26.76 41.01
C THR A 87 5.98 -26.19 42.42
N GLN A 88 6.94 -25.46 42.98
CA GLN A 88 6.81 -24.82 44.30
C GLN A 88 5.69 -23.76 44.35
N VAL A 89 5.52 -22.98 43.28
CA VAL A 89 4.40 -22.04 43.16
C VAL A 89 3.07 -22.80 43.02
N GLY A 90 3.00 -23.82 42.17
CA GLY A 90 1.80 -24.65 41.96
C GLY A 90 1.36 -25.47 43.18
N GLN A 91 2.27 -25.75 44.13
CA GLN A 91 1.91 -26.33 45.43
C GLN A 91 1.18 -25.35 46.36
N ARG A 92 1.36 -24.04 46.15
CA ARG A 92 0.79 -22.96 46.98
C ARG A 92 -0.40 -22.27 46.32
N GLU A 93 -0.42 -22.24 44.99
CA GLU A 93 -1.38 -21.51 44.17
C GLU A 93 -2.07 -22.42 43.16
N LYS A 94 -3.39 -22.27 43.03
CA LYS A 94 -4.17 -22.99 42.01
C LYS A 94 -4.02 -22.38 40.61
N HIS A 95 -3.53 -21.15 40.52
CA HIS A 95 -3.35 -20.39 39.29
C HIS A 95 -2.31 -19.29 39.49
N VAL A 96 -1.77 -18.74 38.40
CA VAL A 96 -0.90 -17.55 38.40
C VAL A 96 -1.52 -16.57 37.41
N ASP A 97 -1.92 -15.39 37.86
CA ASP A 97 -2.58 -14.41 37.01
C ASP A 97 -1.62 -13.72 36.04
N MET A 98 -0.35 -13.53 36.45
CA MET A 98 0.69 -12.97 35.61
C MET A 98 2.09 -13.55 35.87
N LEU A 99 2.82 -13.84 34.81
CA LEU A 99 4.25 -14.14 34.83
C LEU A 99 5.01 -12.94 34.25
N ILE A 100 5.73 -12.22 35.10
CA ILE A 100 6.66 -11.16 34.70
C ILE A 100 8.04 -11.80 34.53
N SER A 101 8.31 -12.24 33.30
CA SER A 101 9.57 -12.86 32.89
C SER A 101 10.58 -11.77 32.55
N ASN A 102 11.23 -11.25 33.59
CA ASN A 102 12.03 -10.02 33.56
C ASN A 102 13.55 -10.23 33.75
N ALA A 103 13.98 -11.36 34.33
CA ALA A 103 15.39 -11.65 34.56
C ALA A 103 16.24 -11.52 33.29
N GLY A 104 17.41 -10.87 33.39
CA GLY A 104 18.30 -10.65 32.27
C GLY A 104 19.72 -10.29 32.72
N ILE A 105 20.68 -10.50 31.82
CA ILE A 105 22.09 -10.15 31.99
C ILE A 105 22.62 -9.39 30.78
N ARG A 106 23.76 -8.73 30.97
CA ARG A 106 24.54 -8.03 29.93
C ARG A 106 25.99 -8.48 30.06
N ARG A 107 26.59 -8.89 28.94
CA ARG A 107 27.99 -9.32 28.83
C ARG A 107 28.61 -8.60 27.65
N ASP A 108 29.15 -7.42 27.92
CA ASP A 108 29.83 -6.60 26.94
C ASP A 108 31.25 -7.13 26.67
N PRO A 109 31.90 -6.77 25.54
CA PRO A 109 33.27 -7.19 25.28
C PRO A 109 34.25 -6.66 26.35
N PRO A 110 35.19 -7.49 26.86
CA PRO A 110 36.19 -7.08 27.84
C PRO A 110 37.05 -5.88 27.40
N VAL A 111 37.38 -5.78 26.11
CA VAL A 111 38.00 -4.59 25.52
C VAL A 111 36.87 -3.70 25.01
N GLN A 112 36.71 -2.54 25.63
CA GLN A 112 35.69 -1.56 25.24
C GLN A 112 36.24 -0.57 24.20
N CYS A 113 35.45 -0.26 23.17
CA CYS A 113 35.72 0.87 22.28
C CYS A 113 34.44 1.71 22.03
N ASN A 114 34.62 2.95 21.58
CA ASN A 114 33.51 3.76 21.09
C ASN A 114 33.24 3.40 19.62
N VAL A 115 32.30 2.48 19.37
CA VAL A 115 32.01 1.94 18.03
C VAL A 115 31.72 3.02 16.96
N LEU A 116 31.25 4.21 17.36
CA LEU A 116 30.96 5.32 16.44
C LEU A 116 32.22 6.13 16.01
N LYS A 117 33.39 5.87 16.64
CA LYS A 117 34.62 6.66 16.47
C LYS A 117 35.92 5.84 16.42
N ALA A 118 35.88 4.59 16.83
CA ALA A 118 37.04 3.69 16.86
C ALA A 118 37.62 3.47 15.45
N SER A 119 38.95 3.37 15.37
CA SER A 119 39.62 2.86 14.16
C SER A 119 39.22 1.40 13.92
N LEU A 120 39.41 0.91 12.68
CA LEU A 120 39.12 -0.49 12.33
C LEU A 120 39.84 -1.49 13.26
N SER A 121 41.08 -1.21 13.64
CA SER A 121 41.87 -2.02 14.57
C SER A 121 41.33 -2.02 16.00
N GLU A 122 40.86 -0.88 16.51
CA GLU A 122 40.27 -0.78 17.85
C GLU A 122 38.88 -1.43 17.90
N LEU A 123 38.09 -1.27 16.84
CA LEU A 123 36.81 -1.94 16.68
C LEU A 123 36.98 -3.46 16.59
N GLN A 124 37.93 -3.94 15.77
CA GLN A 124 38.24 -5.37 15.68
C GLN A 124 38.70 -5.93 17.02
N ALA A 125 39.61 -5.25 17.73
CA ALA A 125 40.09 -5.68 19.04
C ALA A 125 38.99 -5.72 20.11
N SER A 126 38.07 -4.74 20.09
CA SER A 126 36.86 -4.73 20.92
C SER A 126 35.99 -5.95 20.65
N MET A 127 35.50 -6.08 19.42
CA MET A 127 34.60 -7.18 19.03
C MET A 127 35.21 -8.55 19.29
N TRP A 128 36.50 -8.75 18.94
CA TRP A 128 37.25 -10.00 19.11
C TRP A 128 37.56 -10.36 20.57
N SER A 129 37.46 -9.41 21.50
CA SER A 129 37.63 -9.71 22.93
C SER A 129 36.43 -10.46 23.54
N SER A 130 35.27 -10.42 22.87
CA SER A 130 34.07 -11.15 23.27
C SER A 130 34.34 -12.65 23.40
N ARG A 131 33.89 -13.27 24.50
CA ARG A 131 34.00 -14.72 24.69
C ARG A 131 32.72 -15.41 24.19
N ASP A 132 32.85 -16.58 23.58
CA ASP A 132 31.69 -17.38 23.16
C ASP A 132 30.73 -17.68 24.32
N SER A 133 31.27 -17.86 25.54
CA SER A 133 30.48 -18.06 26.75
C SER A 133 29.61 -16.85 27.11
N ASP A 134 30.10 -15.63 26.87
CA ASP A 134 29.33 -14.40 27.13
C ASP A 134 28.09 -14.31 26.24
N TRP A 135 28.22 -14.72 24.97
CA TRP A 135 27.08 -14.84 24.05
C TRP A 135 26.12 -15.94 24.48
N ALA A 136 26.65 -17.14 24.75
CA ALA A 136 25.84 -18.29 25.16
C ALA A 136 25.04 -18.00 26.44
N ASP A 137 25.66 -17.42 27.46
CA ASP A 137 25.01 -17.09 28.73
C ASP A 137 23.99 -15.97 28.56
N THR A 138 24.29 -14.96 27.74
CA THR A 138 23.35 -13.86 27.45
C THR A 138 22.09 -14.39 26.77
N PHE A 139 22.19 -15.27 25.78
CA PHE A 139 21.02 -15.91 25.15
C PHE A 139 20.32 -16.94 26.06
N ARG A 140 21.07 -17.61 26.95
CA ARG A 140 20.52 -18.56 27.94
C ARG A 140 19.56 -17.84 28.88
N VAL A 141 19.97 -16.73 29.47
CA VAL A 141 19.12 -15.95 30.39
C VAL A 141 18.12 -15.08 29.63
N ASN A 142 18.56 -14.26 28.67
CA ASN A 142 17.69 -13.24 28.08
C ASN A 142 16.66 -13.78 27.10
N THR A 143 16.76 -15.03 26.64
CA THR A 143 15.83 -15.58 25.62
C THR A 143 15.36 -16.98 26.00
N THR A 144 16.30 -17.89 26.29
CA THR A 144 15.97 -19.30 26.53
C THR A 144 15.22 -19.50 27.85
N ALA A 145 15.58 -18.77 28.90
CA ALA A 145 14.87 -18.77 30.17
C ALA A 145 13.43 -18.25 30.02
N HIS A 146 13.22 -17.16 29.26
CA HIS A 146 11.88 -16.64 28.99
C HIS A 146 10.97 -17.67 28.32
N TYR A 147 11.50 -18.48 27.39
CA TYR A 147 10.78 -19.61 26.81
C TYR A 147 10.41 -20.66 27.86
N PHE A 148 11.39 -21.18 28.62
CA PHE A 148 11.13 -22.26 29.57
C PHE A 148 10.27 -21.84 30.77
N LEU A 149 10.42 -20.61 31.28
CA LEU A 149 9.52 -20.03 32.29
C LEU A 149 8.07 -20.01 31.78
N SER A 150 7.87 -19.53 30.55
CA SER A 150 6.55 -19.46 29.93
C SER A 150 5.91 -20.84 29.74
N VAL A 151 6.70 -21.85 29.38
CA VAL A 151 6.24 -23.24 29.25
C VAL A 151 5.92 -23.87 30.61
N ALA A 152 6.78 -23.70 31.61
CA ALA A 152 6.62 -24.30 32.93
C ALA A 152 5.42 -23.73 33.70
N PHE A 153 5.13 -22.43 33.55
CA PHE A 153 4.00 -21.76 34.18
C PHE A 153 2.69 -21.82 33.35
N LEU A 154 2.72 -22.31 32.10
CA LEU A 154 1.54 -22.32 31.22
C LEU A 154 0.29 -22.94 31.87
N PRO A 155 0.34 -24.08 32.59
CA PRO A 155 -0.85 -24.64 33.23
C PRO A 155 -1.47 -23.72 34.29
N LEU A 156 -0.65 -23.00 35.05
CA LEU A 156 -1.12 -22.08 36.11
C LEU A 156 -1.67 -20.77 35.50
N LEU A 157 -1.10 -20.31 34.39
CA LEU A 157 -1.59 -19.16 33.62
C LEU A 157 -2.91 -19.46 32.91
N GLU A 158 -3.07 -20.68 32.40
CA GLU A 158 -4.30 -21.17 31.76
C GLU A 158 -5.43 -21.29 32.78
N ALA A 159 -5.15 -21.87 33.96
CA ALA A 159 -6.07 -21.90 35.08
C ALA A 159 -6.56 -20.50 35.47
N ALA A 160 -5.68 -19.48 35.46
CA ALA A 160 -6.05 -18.10 35.74
C ALA A 160 -6.97 -17.49 34.67
N SER A 161 -6.74 -17.80 33.38
CA SER A 161 -7.57 -17.31 32.27
C SER A 161 -9.00 -17.86 32.33
N ARG A 162 -9.17 -19.07 32.89
CA ARG A 162 -10.46 -19.78 33.04
C ARG A 162 -11.22 -19.53 34.34
N LEU A 163 -10.65 -18.86 35.34
CA LEU A 163 -11.32 -18.64 36.63
C LEU A 163 -12.73 -18.04 36.46
N GLU A 164 -13.73 -18.67 37.05
CA GLU A 164 -15.08 -18.09 37.16
C GLU A 164 -15.11 -17.06 38.28
N LEU A 165 -15.46 -15.83 37.93
CA LEU A 165 -15.50 -14.66 38.81
C LEU A 165 -16.95 -14.21 39.05
N PRO A 166 -17.24 -13.53 40.18
CA PRO A 166 -18.57 -13.02 40.48
C PRO A 166 -19.17 -12.20 39.34
N GLY A 167 -20.42 -12.51 39.02
CA GLY A 167 -21.16 -11.95 37.89
C GLY A 167 -20.99 -12.71 36.56
N GLY A 168 -20.54 -13.97 36.58
CA GLY A 168 -20.39 -14.82 35.38
C GLY A 168 -19.26 -14.39 34.45
N ARG A 169 -18.28 -13.65 34.98
CA ARG A 169 -17.09 -13.21 34.25
C ARG A 169 -16.01 -14.28 34.33
N LEU A 170 -15.12 -14.30 33.34
CA LEU A 170 -13.96 -15.20 33.35
C LEU A 170 -12.69 -14.42 33.66
N GLY A 171 -11.67 -15.07 34.21
CA GLY A 171 -10.39 -14.44 34.57
C GLY A 171 -9.77 -13.68 33.39
N ARG A 172 -9.82 -14.28 32.19
CA ARG A 172 -9.41 -13.64 30.93
C ARG A 172 -10.15 -12.34 30.60
N SER A 173 -11.40 -12.13 31.06
CA SER A 173 -12.10 -10.85 30.85
C SER A 173 -11.61 -9.72 31.76
N GLU A 174 -10.88 -10.04 32.84
CA GLU A 174 -10.23 -9.08 33.74
C GLU A 174 -8.70 -9.05 33.56
N GLY A 175 -8.18 -9.56 32.44
CA GLY A 175 -6.74 -9.54 32.10
C GLY A 175 -5.88 -10.65 32.71
N ARG A 176 -6.46 -11.58 33.49
CA ARG A 176 -5.74 -12.70 34.12
C ARG A 176 -5.30 -13.74 33.08
N GLY A 177 -4.15 -14.38 33.31
CA GLY A 177 -3.50 -15.30 32.38
C GLY A 177 -2.62 -14.55 31.37
N VAL A 178 -1.56 -13.90 31.84
CA VAL A 178 -0.64 -13.13 30.98
C VAL A 178 0.83 -13.40 31.30
N VAL A 179 1.65 -13.57 30.26
CA VAL A 179 3.12 -13.49 30.34
C VAL A 179 3.54 -12.10 29.86
N VAL A 180 4.33 -11.39 30.65
CA VAL A 180 5.03 -10.16 30.24
C VAL A 180 6.52 -10.46 30.18
N MET A 181 7.15 -10.25 29.03
CA MET A 181 8.58 -10.44 28.81
C MET A 181 9.30 -9.10 28.74
N THR A 182 10.34 -8.92 29.57
CA THR A 182 11.16 -7.71 29.54
C THR A 182 12.25 -7.85 28.48
N SER A 183 12.01 -7.24 27.32
CA SER A 183 13.03 -7.03 26.30
C SER A 183 13.85 -5.77 26.59
N SER A 184 14.21 -4.96 25.60
CA SER A 184 14.93 -3.70 25.74
C SER A 184 14.82 -2.88 24.45
N CYS A 185 14.88 -1.55 24.52
CA CYS A 185 15.04 -0.74 23.30
C CYS A 185 16.32 -1.06 22.49
N ALA A 186 17.31 -1.71 23.13
CA ALA A 186 18.50 -2.23 22.48
C ALA A 186 18.21 -3.26 21.38
N SER A 187 17.04 -3.90 21.36
CA SER A 187 16.62 -4.80 20.26
C SER A 187 16.48 -4.10 18.91
N MET A 188 16.27 -2.78 18.92
CA MET A 188 16.07 -1.93 17.73
C MET A 188 17.29 -1.06 17.42
N HIS A 189 18.42 -1.23 18.13
CA HIS A 189 19.63 -0.44 17.90
C HIS A 189 20.52 -1.07 16.82
N ASN A 190 20.69 -0.40 15.68
CA ASN A 190 21.66 -0.79 14.65
C ASN A 190 23.11 -0.61 15.11
N VAL A 191 23.39 0.50 15.82
CA VAL A 191 24.71 0.84 16.35
C VAL A 191 24.56 1.82 17.52
N THR A 192 25.44 1.73 18.52
CA THR A 192 25.54 2.73 19.60
C THR A 192 27.00 3.08 19.87
N ASN A 193 27.26 3.99 20.79
CA ASN A 193 28.61 4.33 21.29
C ASN A 193 29.25 3.24 22.17
N VAL A 194 28.53 2.15 22.46
CA VAL A 194 29.02 0.97 23.19
C VAL A 194 28.73 -0.27 22.33
N ASP A 195 29.65 -1.23 22.33
CA ASP A 195 29.39 -2.55 21.74
C ASP A 195 28.47 -3.35 22.67
N LEU A 196 27.22 -3.52 22.22
CA LEU A 196 26.16 -4.24 22.91
C LEU A 196 25.73 -5.49 22.12
N THR A 197 26.55 -5.98 21.18
CA THR A 197 26.08 -6.89 20.12
C THR A 197 25.42 -8.16 20.66
N SER A 198 26.02 -8.81 21.66
CA SER A 198 25.45 -10.00 22.34
C SER A 198 24.09 -9.69 22.99
N TYR A 199 24.01 -8.58 23.73
CA TYR A 199 22.82 -8.13 24.45
C TYR A 199 21.68 -7.72 23.50
N ALA A 200 21.96 -6.83 22.55
CA ALA A 200 21.01 -6.34 21.55
C ALA A 200 20.40 -7.50 20.75
N THR A 201 21.23 -8.44 20.28
CA THR A 201 20.75 -9.61 19.51
C THR A 201 19.88 -10.52 20.38
N SER A 202 20.23 -10.75 21.66
CA SER A 202 19.39 -11.53 22.58
C SER A 202 18.02 -10.89 22.85
N LYS A 203 17.95 -9.55 22.84
CA LYS A 203 16.71 -8.80 23.02
C LYS A 203 15.87 -8.76 21.73
N ALA A 204 16.48 -8.64 20.56
CA ALA A 204 15.78 -8.85 19.28
C ALA A 204 15.21 -10.28 19.14
N ALA A 205 15.95 -11.30 19.60
CA ALA A 205 15.45 -12.67 19.67
C ALA A 205 14.28 -12.81 20.67
N THR A 206 14.23 -11.99 21.72
CA THR A 206 13.11 -11.93 22.69
C THR A 206 11.86 -11.34 22.05
N ASP A 207 11.98 -10.23 21.30
CA ASP A 207 10.84 -9.61 20.59
C ASP A 207 10.21 -10.57 19.57
N HIS A 208 11.01 -11.44 18.96
CA HIS A 208 10.52 -12.51 18.09
C HIS A 208 9.91 -13.67 18.90
N LEU A 209 10.53 -14.07 20.01
CA LEU A 209 10.02 -15.11 20.90
C LEU A 209 8.62 -14.78 21.46
N VAL A 210 8.37 -13.53 21.85
CA VAL A 210 7.05 -13.03 22.24
C VAL A 210 6.01 -13.35 21.15
N LYS A 211 6.35 -13.09 19.88
CA LYS A 211 5.48 -13.35 18.72
C LYS A 211 5.17 -14.83 18.54
N LEU A 212 6.17 -15.69 18.70
CA LEU A 212 6.01 -17.14 18.60
C LEU A 212 5.23 -17.76 19.77
N LEU A 213 5.35 -17.21 20.98
CA LEU A 213 4.64 -17.72 22.16
C LEU A 213 3.20 -17.22 22.24
N ALA A 214 2.95 -15.94 21.93
CA ALA A 214 1.59 -15.42 21.75
C ALA A 214 0.77 -16.29 20.80
N ALA A 215 1.38 -16.67 19.66
CA ALA A 215 0.77 -17.54 18.67
C ALA A 215 0.40 -18.94 19.19
N LYS A 216 1.25 -19.53 20.03
CA LYS A 216 1.05 -20.88 20.57
C LYS A 216 0.07 -20.90 21.75
N PHE A 217 0.00 -19.80 22.50
CA PHE A 217 -0.73 -19.71 23.78
C PHE A 217 -2.14 -19.11 23.63
N SER A 218 -2.43 -18.47 22.49
CA SER A 218 -3.72 -17.86 22.15
C SER A 218 -4.94 -18.77 22.40
N ARG A 219 -4.89 -20.03 21.95
CA ARG A 219 -5.95 -21.04 22.11
C ARG A 219 -6.26 -21.41 23.57
N PHE A 220 -5.37 -21.06 24.49
CA PHE A 220 -5.50 -21.24 25.94
C PHE A 220 -5.92 -19.95 26.67
N TYR A 221 -6.20 -18.88 25.91
CA TYR A 221 -6.49 -17.54 26.39
C TYR A 221 -5.38 -16.96 27.29
N VAL A 222 -4.14 -17.43 27.14
CA VAL A 222 -2.97 -16.90 27.83
C VAL A 222 -2.29 -15.88 26.92
N ARG A 223 -2.29 -14.61 27.34
CA ARG A 223 -1.67 -13.50 26.60
C ARG A 223 -0.15 -13.55 26.75
N VAL A 224 0.60 -13.12 25.73
CA VAL A 224 2.06 -12.91 25.82
C VAL A 224 2.37 -11.53 25.27
N VAL A 225 3.05 -10.70 26.08
CA VAL A 225 3.30 -9.28 25.82
C VAL A 225 4.78 -8.97 25.98
N GLY A 226 5.34 -8.20 25.06
CA GLY A 226 6.69 -7.64 25.15
C GLY A 226 6.64 -6.22 25.72
N ILE A 227 7.56 -5.92 26.64
CA ILE A 227 7.90 -4.54 26.98
C ILE A 227 9.37 -4.31 26.65
N ASN A 228 9.67 -3.14 26.10
CA ASN A 228 11.02 -2.77 25.67
C ASN A 228 11.43 -1.50 26.44
N PRO A 229 11.82 -1.64 27.73
CA PRO A 229 12.22 -0.51 28.54
C PRO A 229 13.34 0.32 27.89
N GLY A 230 13.20 1.62 28.07
CA GLY A 230 14.18 2.61 27.67
C GLY A 230 15.24 2.85 28.75
N PHE A 231 15.68 4.10 28.83
CA PHE A 231 16.61 4.55 29.88
C PHE A 231 15.89 4.70 31.22
N VAL A 232 15.75 3.59 31.95
CA VAL A 232 15.27 3.55 33.34
C VAL A 232 16.46 3.19 34.25
N PRO A 233 16.66 3.88 35.40
CA PRO A 233 17.73 3.55 36.35
C PRO A 233 17.65 2.08 36.80
N SER A 234 18.75 1.35 36.62
CA SER A 234 18.88 -0.03 37.11
C SER A 234 20.35 -0.42 37.23
N CYS A 235 20.65 -1.56 37.84
CA CYS A 235 22.03 -2.06 37.96
C CYS A 235 22.73 -2.30 36.60
N MET A 236 21.96 -2.46 35.51
CA MET A 236 22.47 -2.60 34.14
C MET A 236 22.53 -1.26 33.36
N ASN A 237 22.00 -0.19 33.94
CA ASN A 237 21.86 1.14 33.36
C ASN A 237 21.94 2.22 34.47
N PRO A 238 23.16 2.58 34.94
CA PRO A 238 23.38 3.50 36.05
C PRO A 238 23.15 4.97 35.64
N VAL A 239 21.89 5.31 35.38
CA VAL A 239 21.45 6.67 35.06
C VAL A 239 21.66 7.59 36.25
N GLY A 240 22.47 8.65 36.08
CA GLY A 240 22.62 9.73 37.06
C GLY A 240 24.04 9.96 37.61
N GLU A 241 25.01 9.10 37.31
CA GLU A 241 26.41 9.34 37.69
C GLU A 241 27.07 10.42 36.79
N GLU A 242 27.91 11.28 37.38
CA GLU A 242 28.64 12.31 36.63
C GLU A 242 29.52 11.67 35.55
N GLY A 243 29.41 12.16 34.31
CA GLY A 243 30.12 11.60 33.16
C GLY A 243 29.38 10.48 32.41
N ASN A 244 28.16 10.08 32.80
CA ASN A 244 27.39 9.05 32.09
C ASN A 244 27.10 9.45 30.62
N LEU A 245 27.66 8.67 29.67
CA LEU A 245 27.55 8.84 28.22
C LEU A 245 26.11 8.78 27.65
N PHE A 246 25.14 8.26 28.41
CA PHE A 246 23.74 8.15 27.98
C PHE A 246 22.88 9.37 28.34
N SER A 247 23.38 10.31 29.14
CA SER A 247 22.66 11.54 29.55
C SER A 247 22.13 12.35 28.35
N ALA A 248 22.94 12.51 27.31
CA ALA A 248 22.56 13.20 26.07
C ALA A 248 21.47 12.50 25.23
N LEU A 249 20.99 11.32 25.65
CA LEU A 249 19.89 10.62 25.00
C LEU A 249 18.52 10.95 25.60
N PHE A 250 18.46 11.50 26.81
CA PHE A 250 17.19 11.90 27.44
C PHE A 250 16.50 13.02 26.64
N ASP A 251 17.29 13.89 26.01
CA ASP A 251 16.82 14.90 25.08
C ASP A 251 16.09 14.37 23.84
N LYS A 252 16.22 13.08 23.52
CA LYS A 252 15.58 12.46 22.36
C LYS A 252 14.30 11.70 22.72
N VAL A 253 14.06 11.46 24.02
CA VAL A 253 12.79 10.93 24.54
C VAL A 253 11.79 12.08 24.67
N PRO A 254 10.52 11.94 24.24
CA PRO A 254 9.52 13.02 24.32
C PRO A 254 9.31 13.61 25.72
N ALA A 255 9.44 12.78 26.77
CA ALA A 255 9.33 13.21 28.16
C ALA A 255 10.55 14.01 28.67
N LYS A 256 11.64 14.10 27.88
CA LYS A 256 12.89 14.82 28.21
C LYS A 256 13.58 14.38 29.52
N ARG A 257 13.23 13.21 30.04
CA ARG A 257 13.80 12.59 31.24
C ARG A 257 14.06 11.11 31.02
N ALA A 258 14.87 10.53 31.88
CA ALA A 258 14.89 9.09 32.10
C ALA A 258 13.53 8.60 32.61
N GLY A 259 13.19 7.36 32.29
CA GLY A 259 12.02 6.71 32.88
C GLY A 259 12.23 6.44 34.37
N ASN A 260 11.16 6.40 35.14
CA ASN A 260 11.18 6.17 36.59
C ASN A 260 10.38 4.91 36.98
N GLU A 261 10.25 4.66 38.28
CA GLU A 261 9.49 3.53 38.81
C GLU A 261 7.99 3.62 38.44
N ASP A 262 7.41 4.82 38.43
CA ASP A 262 6.00 5.05 38.08
C ASP A 262 5.70 4.67 36.62
N ASP A 263 6.60 4.98 35.68
CA ASP A 263 6.44 4.63 34.26
C ASP A 263 6.39 3.10 34.07
N ILE A 264 7.25 2.37 34.80
CA ILE A 264 7.33 0.91 34.76
C ILE A 264 6.12 0.28 35.46
N ALA A 265 5.81 0.72 36.68
CA ALA A 265 4.67 0.21 37.44
C ALA A 265 3.34 0.48 36.73
N GLY A 266 3.14 1.70 36.22
CA GLY A 266 1.95 2.08 35.45
C GLY A 266 1.79 1.27 34.16
N THR A 267 2.89 1.04 33.43
CA THR A 267 2.87 0.21 32.22
C THR A 267 2.47 -1.24 32.53
N ILE A 268 3.04 -1.84 33.58
CA ILE A 268 2.64 -3.20 34.00
C ILE A 268 1.17 -3.24 34.44
N LEU A 269 0.75 -2.34 35.33
CA LEU A 269 -0.62 -2.28 35.84
C LEU A 269 -1.64 -2.10 34.71
N TYR A 270 -1.32 -1.34 33.66
CA TYR A 270 -2.12 -1.31 32.44
C TYR A 270 -2.17 -2.69 31.76
N ILE A 271 -1.03 -3.27 31.39
CA ILE A 271 -0.96 -4.53 30.62
C ILE A 271 -1.68 -5.70 31.31
N VAL A 272 -1.50 -5.85 32.63
CA VAL A 272 -1.93 -7.06 33.38
C VAL A 272 -3.33 -6.98 33.98
N SER A 273 -3.98 -5.81 33.92
CA SER A 273 -5.33 -5.58 34.41
C SER A 273 -6.38 -5.66 33.30
N ARG A 274 -7.65 -5.39 33.64
CA ARG A 274 -8.74 -5.27 32.68
C ARG A 274 -8.50 -4.16 31.64
N ALA A 275 -7.76 -3.11 32.00
CA ALA A 275 -7.45 -1.99 31.10
C ALA A 275 -6.68 -2.46 29.85
N GLY A 276 -5.64 -3.27 30.03
CA GLY A 276 -4.81 -3.81 28.96
C GLY A 276 -5.38 -5.06 28.27
N ASN A 277 -6.59 -5.50 28.63
CA ASN A 277 -7.16 -6.73 28.09
C ASN A 277 -7.51 -6.64 26.60
N ASN A 278 -7.96 -5.45 26.15
CA ASN A 278 -8.24 -5.13 24.76
C ASN A 278 -7.17 -4.22 24.14
N ALA A 279 -5.96 -4.17 24.72
CA ALA A 279 -4.84 -3.40 24.17
C ALA A 279 -4.10 -4.26 23.12
N TYR A 280 -4.57 -4.20 21.87
CA TYR A 280 -4.03 -4.99 20.77
C TYR A 280 -2.96 -4.23 19.98
N ALA A 281 -1.83 -4.88 19.71
CA ALA A 281 -1.11 -4.66 18.46
C ALA A 281 -1.21 -5.96 17.63
N VAL A 282 -1.74 -5.80 16.42
CA VAL A 282 -2.23 -6.90 15.59
C VAL A 282 -1.09 -7.47 14.75
N SER A 283 -0.71 -8.73 15.02
CA SER A 283 0.03 -9.52 14.04
C SER A 283 -0.90 -9.93 12.91
N ARG A 284 -0.53 -9.61 11.66
CA ARG A 284 -1.42 -9.48 10.48
C ARG A 284 -2.26 -10.71 10.02
N ARG A 285 -2.33 -11.83 10.75
CA ARG A 285 -2.93 -13.09 10.21
C ARG A 285 -3.83 -13.94 11.12
N ASP A 286 -4.05 -13.58 12.38
CA ASP A 286 -5.00 -14.33 13.23
C ASP A 286 -5.51 -13.41 14.36
N PRO A 287 -6.84 -13.21 14.53
CA PRO A 287 -7.38 -12.42 15.64
C PRO A 287 -7.05 -13.00 17.03
N ALA A 288 -6.55 -14.24 17.12
CA ALA A 288 -6.03 -14.84 18.34
C ALA A 288 -4.54 -14.50 18.61
N LEU A 289 -3.75 -14.10 17.60
CA LEU A 289 -2.33 -13.71 17.75
C LEU A 289 -2.19 -12.26 18.27
N THR A 290 -2.10 -12.09 19.58
CA THR A 290 -1.88 -10.77 20.21
C THR A 290 -0.42 -10.58 20.59
N VAL A 291 0.26 -9.57 20.04
CA VAL A 291 1.62 -9.18 20.44
C VAL A 291 1.69 -7.68 20.62
N LEU A 292 1.49 -7.24 21.86
CA LEU A 292 1.76 -5.85 22.24
C LEU A 292 3.26 -5.71 22.54
N ASP A 293 3.88 -4.68 21.98
CA ASP A 293 5.32 -4.40 22.04
C ASP A 293 5.47 -2.93 22.45
N ILE A 294 5.66 -2.67 23.75
CA ILE A 294 5.67 -1.30 24.31
C ILE A 294 7.10 -0.84 24.55
N SER A 295 7.63 0.00 23.65
CA SER A 295 8.88 0.73 23.89
C SER A 295 8.67 1.91 24.83
N ILE A 296 9.43 1.95 25.93
CA ILE A 296 9.38 3.04 26.93
C ILE A 296 10.49 4.09 26.67
N SER A 297 11.29 3.94 25.60
CA SER A 297 12.14 5.02 25.06
C SER A 297 11.70 5.45 23.67
N GLY A 298 11.42 6.74 23.53
CA GLY A 298 11.42 7.39 22.24
C GLY A 298 12.86 7.52 21.71
N LYS A 299 13.23 6.70 20.74
CA LYS A 299 14.30 7.01 19.79
C LYS A 299 14.07 6.25 18.48
N PRO A 300 13.82 6.93 17.35
CA PRO A 300 13.87 6.30 16.05
C PRO A 300 15.33 6.06 15.61
N ALA A 301 15.58 5.04 14.80
CA ALA A 301 16.92 4.52 14.49
C ALA A 301 17.75 5.51 13.64
N CYS A 302 18.98 5.80 14.04
CA CYS A 302 19.85 6.79 13.36
C CYS A 302 21.11 6.10 12.82
N PRO A 303 21.35 6.10 11.49
CA PRO A 303 22.66 5.80 10.91
C PRO A 303 23.67 6.91 11.22
N THR A 304 24.96 6.58 11.19
CA THR A 304 26.07 7.51 11.44
C THR A 304 26.50 8.26 10.17
N THR A 305 26.52 9.60 10.23
CA THR A 305 27.46 10.43 9.46
C THR A 305 28.07 11.50 10.36
N THR A 306 29.38 11.69 10.23
CA THR A 306 30.19 12.68 10.94
C THR A 306 30.34 13.97 10.13
N ALA A 307 30.21 15.13 10.76
CA ALA A 307 30.68 16.40 10.22
C ALA A 307 31.25 17.30 11.33
N VAL A 308 32.32 18.05 11.04
CA VAL A 308 33.03 18.93 11.98
C VAL A 308 32.92 20.38 11.48
N GLY A 309 32.29 21.25 12.29
CA GLY A 309 32.23 22.73 12.14
C GLY A 309 31.47 23.26 10.90
N SER A 310 30.97 24.50 10.84
CA SER A 310 30.74 25.58 11.83
C SER A 310 30.17 26.80 11.06
N THR A 311 29.16 27.56 11.47
CA THR A 311 28.26 27.54 12.64
C THR A 311 27.00 28.38 12.33
N ASP A 312 25.92 28.22 13.11
CA ASP A 312 24.76 29.15 13.30
C ASP A 312 23.90 29.57 12.08
N THR A 313 22.58 29.77 12.15
CA THR A 313 21.47 29.26 12.97
C THR A 313 20.17 29.49 12.15
N VAL A 314 19.03 28.80 12.31
CA VAL A 314 18.65 27.48 12.87
C VAL A 314 17.31 27.12 12.20
N GLU A 315 17.09 25.89 11.73
CA GLU A 315 15.73 25.39 11.48
C GLU A 315 15.59 23.85 11.57
N LYS A 316 14.34 23.45 11.84
CA LYS A 316 13.76 22.13 12.07
C LYS A 316 14.39 20.93 11.33
N SER A 317 14.44 19.78 12.00
CA SER A 317 14.37 18.47 11.35
C SER A 317 13.40 17.51 12.04
N LYS A 318 12.51 16.90 11.25
CA LYS A 318 11.89 15.60 11.57
C LYS A 318 12.87 14.51 11.14
N GLY A 319 12.89 13.40 11.86
CA GLY A 319 13.54 12.16 11.40
C GLY A 319 13.81 11.19 12.54
N TYR A 320 13.26 9.98 12.46
CA TYR A 320 14.02 8.90 11.82
C TYR A 320 13.09 7.75 11.43
N ASP A 321 13.64 6.86 10.61
CA ASP A 321 12.94 5.85 9.82
C ASP A 321 13.55 4.45 10.06
N THR A 322 12.90 3.43 9.50
CA THR A 322 13.41 2.12 9.09
C THR A 322 14.73 1.57 9.68
N ALA A 323 14.61 0.39 10.33
CA ALA A 323 15.63 -0.65 10.30
C ALA A 323 15.01 -2.04 10.56
N VAL A 324 15.79 -3.11 10.35
CA VAL A 324 15.45 -4.52 10.63
C VAL A 324 14.40 -5.17 9.69
N ARG A 325 14.72 -5.28 8.38
CA ARG A 325 13.96 -6.18 7.48
C ARG A 325 14.76 -7.03 6.47
N ASP A 326 16.09 -7.10 6.60
CA ASP A 326 16.96 -7.93 5.75
C ASP A 326 17.62 -9.06 6.56
N THR A 327 16.92 -10.19 6.82
CA THR A 327 17.61 -11.47 7.18
C THR A 327 16.81 -12.77 7.08
N TYR A 328 15.47 -12.78 6.97
CA TYR A 328 14.69 -14.04 7.12
C TYR A 328 13.62 -14.26 6.03
N THR A 329 14.05 -14.61 4.81
CA THR A 329 13.16 -15.24 3.79
C THR A 329 13.91 -16.27 2.95
N LEU A 330 14.46 -17.28 3.63
CA LEU A 330 14.80 -18.60 3.08
C LEU A 330 14.42 -19.63 4.15
N LEU A 331 13.87 -20.78 3.74
CA LEU A 331 13.35 -21.87 4.58
C LEU A 331 12.04 -21.58 5.36
N LEU A 332 10.88 -21.74 4.71
CA LEU A 332 10.11 -23.01 4.79
C LEU A 332 8.77 -22.89 4.04
N GLU A 333 8.40 -23.98 3.37
CA GLU A 333 7.25 -24.13 2.48
C GLU A 333 6.39 -25.33 2.96
N TRP A 334 5.05 -25.26 2.82
CA TRP A 334 4.05 -26.35 3.02
C TRP A 334 3.84 -26.86 4.47
N GLN A 335 2.69 -27.38 4.97
CA GLN A 335 1.22 -27.42 4.69
C GLN A 335 0.57 -28.22 5.90
N PRO A 336 -0.75 -28.55 6.03
CA PRO A 336 -1.95 -27.69 6.00
C PRO A 336 -3.10 -28.04 7.03
N TYR A 337 -4.19 -27.24 6.99
CA TYR A 337 -5.63 -27.54 7.27
C TYR A 337 -6.23 -27.94 8.66
N TYR A 338 -7.56 -27.71 8.70
CA TYR A 338 -8.62 -27.93 9.73
C TYR A 338 -8.78 -26.82 10.79
N SER A 339 -9.96 -26.26 11.10
CA SER A 339 -11.33 -26.22 10.51
C SER A 339 -12.16 -25.14 11.29
N GLU A 340 -13.42 -24.74 11.06
CA GLU A 340 -14.57 -25.17 10.23
C GLU A 340 -15.41 -23.92 9.81
N ILE A 341 -16.13 -23.93 8.67
CA ILE A 341 -17.41 -23.20 8.47
C ILE A 341 -18.33 -24.09 7.62
N LEU A 342 -19.54 -24.35 8.11
CA LEU A 342 -20.57 -25.12 7.43
C LEU A 342 -21.24 -24.31 6.30
N TYR A 343 -21.04 -24.74 5.06
CA TYR A 343 -21.95 -24.46 3.95
C TYR A 343 -22.57 -25.77 3.47
N VAL A 344 -23.90 -25.81 3.42
CA VAL A 344 -24.66 -26.99 2.98
C VAL A 344 -24.69 -27.00 1.45
N PHE A 345 -23.85 -27.83 0.84
CA PHE A 345 -24.04 -28.27 -0.55
C PHE A 345 -24.94 -29.51 -0.58
N PRO A 346 -25.69 -29.76 -1.67
CA PRO A 346 -26.44 -31.00 -1.83
C PRO A 346 -25.48 -32.20 -1.94
N GLU A 347 -25.91 -33.34 -1.39
CA GLU A 347 -25.17 -34.61 -1.36
C GLU A 347 -24.64 -35.04 -2.75
N PRO A 348 -23.33 -35.27 -2.92
CA PRO A 348 -22.77 -35.85 -4.13
C PRO A 348 -22.64 -37.37 -4.00
N GLU A 349 -23.58 -38.12 -4.58
CA GLU A 349 -23.26 -39.46 -5.07
C GLU A 349 -22.37 -39.32 -6.33
N ASP A 350 -21.34 -40.15 -6.43
CA ASP A 350 -20.47 -40.38 -7.61
C ASP A 350 -19.47 -39.30 -8.10
N VAL A 351 -18.71 -38.63 -7.20
CA VAL A 351 -17.36 -38.14 -7.56
C VAL A 351 -16.37 -38.29 -6.38
N ILE A 352 -15.07 -38.37 -6.71
CA ILE A 352 -13.87 -38.29 -5.83
C ILE A 352 -13.30 -39.65 -5.38
N THR A 353 -12.59 -40.29 -6.30
CA THR A 353 -11.30 -40.92 -5.97
C THR A 353 -10.16 -40.06 -6.50
N THR A 354 -9.26 -39.66 -5.58
CA THR A 354 -7.93 -39.05 -5.83
C THR A 354 -7.87 -37.75 -6.63
N MET A 355 -7.99 -36.59 -5.96
CA MET A 355 -7.34 -35.36 -6.42
C MET A 355 -6.01 -35.15 -5.68
N SER A 356 -4.93 -35.09 -6.45
CA SER A 356 -3.55 -34.82 -6.04
C SER A 356 -3.00 -33.71 -6.95
N ILE A 357 -1.94 -33.00 -6.53
CA ILE A 357 -1.29 -31.97 -7.35
C ILE A 357 -0.82 -32.50 -8.71
N VAL A 358 -0.55 -33.81 -8.78
CA VAL A 358 -0.54 -34.59 -10.02
C VAL A 358 -1.70 -35.58 -9.91
N SER A 359 -2.76 -35.38 -10.71
CA SER A 359 -3.84 -36.34 -10.91
C SER A 359 -3.79 -36.87 -12.34
N ILE A 360 -4.26 -38.09 -12.55
CA ILE A 360 -4.37 -38.71 -13.87
C ILE A 360 -5.86 -38.87 -14.16
N SER A 361 -6.33 -38.25 -15.23
CA SER A 361 -7.68 -38.49 -15.76
C SER A 361 -7.71 -39.75 -16.63
N ASP A 362 -8.88 -40.38 -16.76
CA ASP A 362 -9.15 -41.43 -17.74
C ASP A 362 -9.18 -40.93 -19.20
N GLY A 363 -9.05 -39.61 -19.40
CA GLY A 363 -9.09 -38.95 -20.70
C GLY A 363 -10.49 -38.84 -21.32
N VAL A 364 -11.56 -39.19 -20.60
CA VAL A 364 -12.93 -39.17 -21.13
C VAL A 364 -13.34 -37.74 -21.50
N GLY A 365 -13.72 -37.57 -22.76
CA GLY A 365 -14.14 -36.28 -23.33
C GLY A 365 -13.00 -35.30 -23.66
N SER A 366 -11.72 -35.64 -23.46
CA SER A 366 -10.60 -34.75 -23.82
C SER A 366 -10.57 -34.46 -25.33
N ASN A 367 -10.22 -33.22 -25.71
CA ASN A 367 -10.00 -32.87 -27.11
C ASN A 367 -8.53 -32.99 -27.54
N ILE A 368 -7.61 -33.25 -26.61
CA ILE A 368 -6.18 -33.42 -26.91
C ILE A 368 -5.88 -34.84 -27.42
N HIS A 369 -5.25 -34.93 -28.59
CA HIS A 369 -4.76 -36.17 -29.19
C HIS A 369 -3.25 -36.07 -29.49
N ASP A 370 -2.65 -37.17 -29.96
CA ASP A 370 -1.23 -37.23 -30.36
C ASP A 370 -0.83 -36.13 -31.36
N LYS A 371 -1.75 -35.75 -32.27
CA LYS A 371 -1.55 -34.65 -33.22
C LYS A 371 -1.30 -33.31 -32.52
N GLU A 372 -2.08 -32.98 -31.49
CA GLU A 372 -1.92 -31.74 -30.72
C GLU A 372 -0.64 -31.78 -29.89
N LEU A 373 -0.33 -32.92 -29.24
CA LEU A 373 0.95 -33.13 -28.54
C LEU A 373 2.15 -32.89 -29.47
N ARG A 374 2.16 -33.49 -30.67
CA ARG A 374 3.24 -33.30 -31.66
C ARG A 374 3.29 -31.87 -32.18
N ALA A 375 2.15 -31.19 -32.34
CA ALA A 375 2.11 -29.78 -32.72
C ALA A 375 2.70 -28.86 -31.64
N PHE A 376 2.42 -29.11 -30.36
CA PHE A 376 3.02 -28.37 -29.24
C PHE A 376 4.52 -28.66 -29.10
N ALA A 377 4.94 -29.93 -29.25
CA ALA A 377 6.36 -30.30 -29.25
C ALA A 377 7.14 -29.61 -30.38
N ALA A 378 6.58 -29.54 -31.59
CA ALA A 378 7.18 -28.81 -32.71
C ALA A 378 7.31 -27.30 -32.45
N GLN A 379 6.34 -26.67 -31.74
CA GLN A 379 6.44 -25.27 -31.31
C GLN A 379 7.54 -25.03 -30.27
N LEU A 380 7.94 -26.07 -29.53
CA LEU A 380 9.08 -26.05 -28.60
C LEU A 380 10.40 -26.49 -29.26
N HIS A 381 10.42 -26.66 -30.59
CA HIS A 381 11.56 -27.18 -31.37
C HIS A 381 12.02 -28.59 -30.96
N VAL A 382 11.10 -29.40 -30.42
CA VAL A 382 11.35 -30.83 -30.16
C VAL A 382 11.11 -31.61 -31.45
N GLU A 383 12.20 -31.93 -32.17
CA GLU A 383 12.14 -32.55 -33.50
C GLU A 383 11.61 -33.98 -33.50
N ALA A 384 11.80 -34.73 -32.41
CA ALA A 384 11.27 -36.07 -32.23
C ALA A 384 10.90 -36.32 -30.76
N LEU A 385 9.63 -36.68 -30.52
CA LEU A 385 9.20 -37.35 -29.29
C LEU A 385 9.52 -38.84 -29.41
N TYR A 386 10.07 -39.44 -28.37
CA TYR A 386 10.17 -40.91 -28.31
C TYR A 386 8.76 -41.49 -28.17
N ASP A 387 8.37 -42.42 -29.04
CA ASP A 387 7.00 -42.95 -29.05
C ASP A 387 6.60 -43.60 -27.70
N LYS A 388 7.58 -44.17 -26.97
CA LYS A 388 7.37 -44.69 -25.61
C LYS A 388 6.98 -43.65 -24.55
N ASP A 389 7.30 -42.38 -24.77
CA ASP A 389 7.02 -41.28 -23.85
C ASP A 389 5.79 -40.47 -24.32
N ALA A 390 5.35 -40.65 -25.58
CA ALA A 390 4.26 -39.87 -26.18
C ALA A 390 2.90 -40.16 -25.53
N ASP A 391 2.60 -41.43 -25.24
CA ASP A 391 1.35 -41.84 -24.56
C ASP A 391 1.27 -41.28 -23.12
N ASP A 392 2.41 -41.25 -22.41
CA ASP A 392 2.50 -40.68 -21.06
C ASP A 392 2.30 -39.16 -21.09
N TYR A 393 3.00 -38.42 -21.96
CA TYR A 393 2.81 -36.98 -22.11
C TYR A 393 1.39 -36.61 -22.58
N LEU A 394 0.80 -37.42 -23.46
CA LEU A 394 -0.59 -37.24 -23.87
C LEU A 394 -1.53 -37.40 -22.67
N THR A 395 -1.34 -38.43 -21.85
CA THR A 395 -2.11 -38.67 -20.62
C THR A 395 -1.99 -37.50 -19.64
N LEU A 396 -0.79 -36.93 -19.46
CA LEU A 396 -0.57 -35.75 -18.62
C LEU A 396 -1.28 -34.49 -19.15
N LEU A 397 -1.24 -34.23 -20.46
CA LEU A 397 -1.95 -33.11 -21.07
C LEU A 397 -3.48 -33.23 -20.94
N ARG A 398 -4.04 -34.44 -21.12
CA ARG A 398 -5.46 -34.73 -20.91
C ARG A 398 -5.89 -34.50 -19.47
N SER A 399 -5.02 -34.85 -18.52
CA SER A 399 -5.26 -34.65 -17.11
C SER A 399 -5.27 -33.17 -16.74
N LEU A 400 -4.37 -32.36 -17.32
CA LEU A 400 -4.42 -30.90 -17.20
C LEU A 400 -5.70 -30.32 -17.83
N GLU A 401 -6.11 -30.78 -19.03
CA GLU A 401 -7.37 -30.34 -19.66
C GLU A 401 -8.59 -30.63 -18.76
N ALA A 402 -8.65 -31.81 -18.15
CA ALA A 402 -9.71 -32.18 -17.22
C ALA A 402 -9.74 -31.27 -15.97
N VAL A 403 -8.58 -30.95 -15.39
CA VAL A 403 -8.48 -30.01 -14.26
C VAL A 403 -8.95 -28.61 -14.67
N LEU A 404 -8.51 -28.09 -15.81
CA LEU A 404 -8.93 -26.77 -16.30
C LEU A 404 -10.44 -26.70 -16.55
N ARG A 405 -11.02 -27.72 -17.18
CA ARG A 405 -12.48 -27.83 -17.39
C ARG A 405 -13.26 -27.94 -16.08
N SER A 406 -12.70 -28.53 -15.03
CA SER A 406 -13.39 -28.59 -13.73
C SER A 406 -13.57 -27.21 -13.10
N ILE A 407 -12.66 -26.27 -13.37
CA ILE A 407 -12.77 -24.87 -12.97
C ILE A 407 -13.68 -24.09 -13.92
N ASP A 408 -13.59 -24.32 -15.23
CA ASP A 408 -14.44 -23.68 -16.25
C ASP A 408 -15.94 -23.99 -16.07
N ASN A 409 -16.26 -25.19 -15.58
CA ASN A 409 -17.64 -25.59 -15.23
C ASN A 409 -18.08 -25.17 -13.81
N ALA A 410 -17.19 -24.62 -12.98
CA ALA A 410 -17.53 -24.18 -11.63
C ALA A 410 -18.26 -22.82 -11.66
N PRO A 411 -19.16 -22.53 -10.71
CA PRO A 411 -19.76 -21.20 -10.60
C PRO A 411 -18.69 -20.18 -10.23
N ASP A 412 -18.65 -19.05 -10.96
CA ASP A 412 -17.69 -17.98 -10.72
C ASP A 412 -17.89 -17.32 -9.34
N TYR A 413 -16.79 -16.91 -8.70
CA TYR A 413 -16.80 -16.34 -7.35
C TYR A 413 -16.73 -14.81 -7.40
N ILE A 414 -17.84 -14.17 -7.05
CA ILE A 414 -17.88 -12.73 -6.79
C ILE A 414 -17.74 -12.48 -5.28
N ALA A 415 -16.67 -11.79 -4.88
CA ALA A 415 -16.47 -11.42 -3.49
C ALA A 415 -17.59 -10.47 -3.00
N PRO A 416 -18.12 -10.65 -1.77
CA PRO A 416 -19.24 -9.84 -1.26
C PRO A 416 -19.00 -8.32 -1.29
N ASP A 417 -17.75 -7.88 -1.14
CA ASP A 417 -17.34 -6.46 -1.17
C ASP A 417 -17.57 -5.77 -2.53
N PHE A 418 -17.73 -6.55 -3.60
CA PHE A 418 -17.92 -6.05 -4.98
C PHE A 418 -19.37 -6.15 -5.46
N LEU A 419 -20.26 -6.75 -4.68
CA LEU A 419 -21.69 -6.80 -5.00
C LEU A 419 -22.28 -5.38 -5.04
N PRO A 420 -23.28 -5.12 -5.90
CA PRO A 420 -23.90 -3.80 -6.02
C PRO A 420 -24.38 -3.26 -4.67
N GLN A 421 -23.87 -2.10 -4.27
CA GLN A 421 -24.41 -1.39 -3.11
C GLN A 421 -25.89 -1.07 -3.32
N LYS A 422 -26.67 -1.15 -2.23
CA LYS A 422 -28.09 -0.82 -2.20
C LYS A 422 -28.31 0.67 -2.53
N THR A 423 -29.20 0.93 -3.48
CA THR A 423 -29.49 2.25 -4.03
C THR A 423 -30.90 2.71 -3.67
N LEU A 424 -31.17 4.02 -3.81
CA LEU A 424 -32.51 4.59 -3.56
C LEU A 424 -33.57 4.10 -4.56
N GLU A 425 -33.14 3.87 -5.79
CA GLU A 425 -33.93 3.35 -6.91
C GLU A 425 -33.19 2.16 -7.53
N ASP A 426 -33.89 1.32 -8.30
CA ASP A 426 -33.26 0.23 -9.04
C ASP A 426 -32.25 0.76 -10.07
N ARG A 427 -31.17 0.00 -10.28
CA ARG A 427 -30.10 0.40 -11.20
C ARG A 427 -30.56 0.27 -12.65
N THR A 428 -30.93 1.41 -13.24
CA THR A 428 -31.30 1.53 -14.66
C THR A 428 -30.28 2.37 -15.43
N PHE A 429 -30.13 2.05 -16.72
CA PHE A 429 -29.27 2.78 -17.64
C PHE A 429 -29.96 3.04 -18.98
N TRP A 430 -29.47 4.01 -19.73
CA TRP A 430 -29.91 4.28 -21.11
C TRP A 430 -28.75 4.82 -21.96
N LYS A 431 -28.82 4.60 -23.27
CA LYS A 431 -27.94 5.28 -24.23
C LYS A 431 -28.48 6.71 -24.46
N PRO A 432 -27.68 7.77 -24.29
CA PRO A 432 -28.15 9.13 -24.49
C PRO A 432 -28.42 9.43 -25.98
N ALA A 433 -29.42 10.25 -26.25
CA ALA A 433 -29.64 10.81 -27.58
C ALA A 433 -28.53 11.82 -27.93
N SER A 434 -28.22 12.01 -29.21
CA SER A 434 -27.10 12.88 -29.66
C SER A 434 -27.21 14.32 -29.14
N LYS A 435 -28.42 14.87 -29.01
CA LYS A 435 -28.68 16.19 -28.41
C LYS A 435 -28.27 16.30 -26.93
N ASP A 436 -28.30 15.19 -26.20
CA ASP A 436 -27.96 15.09 -24.78
C ASP A 436 -26.50 14.62 -24.58
N ASN A 437 -25.78 14.36 -25.68
CA ASN A 437 -24.39 13.92 -25.75
C ASN A 437 -23.61 14.61 -26.89
N PRO A 438 -23.64 15.96 -27.01
CA PRO A 438 -23.15 16.68 -28.19
C PRO A 438 -21.64 16.55 -28.45
N PHE A 439 -20.87 16.15 -27.44
CA PHE A 439 -19.43 15.90 -27.53
C PHE A 439 -19.07 14.41 -27.60
N ASN A 440 -20.05 13.51 -27.64
CA ASN A 440 -19.89 12.05 -27.48
C ASN A 440 -19.17 11.64 -26.18
N GLY A 441 -19.32 12.42 -25.10
CA GLY A 441 -18.65 12.17 -23.82
C GLY A 441 -19.22 11.00 -23.01
N TRP A 442 -20.50 10.65 -23.21
CA TRP A 442 -21.17 9.53 -22.56
C TRP A 442 -21.18 8.26 -23.43
N SER A 443 -20.83 7.13 -22.82
CA SER A 443 -21.13 5.79 -23.34
C SER A 443 -22.57 5.41 -22.96
N HIS A 444 -22.84 5.31 -21.66
CA HIS A 444 -24.15 5.06 -21.09
C HIS A 444 -24.46 6.04 -19.96
N ARG A 445 -25.73 6.35 -19.76
CA ARG A 445 -26.24 7.23 -18.69
C ARG A 445 -26.99 6.41 -17.64
N CYS A 446 -26.91 6.84 -16.38
CA CYS A 446 -27.68 6.29 -15.26
C CYS A 446 -27.99 7.38 -14.21
N ASN A 447 -28.56 6.97 -13.08
CA ASN A 447 -28.77 7.82 -11.90
C ASN A 447 -28.64 6.98 -10.62
N ILE A 448 -27.42 6.57 -10.27
CA ILE A 448 -27.17 5.69 -9.12
C ILE A 448 -26.84 6.54 -7.89
N ILE A 449 -27.66 6.41 -6.85
CA ILE A 449 -27.52 7.09 -5.55
C ILE A 449 -27.58 6.01 -4.46
N SER A 450 -26.59 5.96 -3.56
CA SER A 450 -26.58 5.04 -2.42
C SER A 450 -27.78 5.30 -1.49
N ALA A 451 -28.44 4.23 -1.04
CA ALA A 451 -29.51 4.33 -0.04
C ALA A 451 -29.01 4.63 1.37
N ALA A 452 -27.72 4.38 1.64
CA ALA A 452 -27.11 4.53 2.96
C ALA A 452 -25.61 4.88 2.81
N PRO A 453 -25.26 6.10 2.39
CA PRO A 453 -23.87 6.53 2.33
C PRO A 453 -23.25 6.60 3.72
N ALA A 454 -22.03 6.08 3.86
CA ALA A 454 -21.25 6.04 5.10
C ALA A 454 -20.58 7.38 5.43
N SER A 455 -20.35 8.25 4.44
CA SER A 455 -19.85 9.62 4.64
C SER A 455 -20.59 10.62 3.75
N LYS A 456 -20.29 11.91 3.92
CA LYS A 456 -20.89 13.01 3.14
C LYS A 456 -19.88 13.79 2.29
N LEU A 457 -18.65 13.28 2.13
CA LEU A 457 -17.57 13.99 1.42
C LEU A 457 -17.93 14.35 -0.03
N LEU A 458 -18.73 13.52 -0.70
CA LEU A 458 -19.24 13.74 -2.05
C LEU A 458 -20.77 13.93 -2.09
N CYS A 459 -21.41 14.27 -0.97
CA CYS A 459 -22.86 14.35 -0.85
C CYS A 459 -23.49 15.26 -1.91
N GLY A 460 -24.22 14.65 -2.85
CA GLY A 460 -24.90 15.36 -3.95
C GLY A 460 -24.03 15.70 -5.16
N ARG A 461 -22.70 15.44 -5.09
CA ARG A 461 -21.77 15.67 -6.21
C ARG A 461 -22.00 14.64 -7.31
N THR A 462 -21.95 15.10 -8.55
CA THR A 462 -22.21 14.27 -9.74
C THR A 462 -20.92 13.74 -10.35
N VAL A 463 -20.88 12.43 -10.63
CA VAL A 463 -19.66 11.71 -11.06
C VAL A 463 -19.90 10.90 -12.33
N ALA A 464 -18.96 10.96 -13.28
CA ALA A 464 -18.85 10.03 -14.41
C ALA A 464 -17.73 9.00 -14.18
N VAL A 465 -17.98 7.76 -14.59
CA VAL A 465 -17.02 6.65 -14.45
C VAL A 465 -16.51 6.24 -15.83
N LYS A 466 -15.21 6.16 -16.07
CA LYS A 466 -14.71 5.70 -17.37
C LYS A 466 -15.18 4.29 -17.70
N ASP A 467 -15.62 4.06 -18.94
CA ASP A 467 -16.32 2.84 -19.40
C ASP A 467 -15.45 1.55 -19.53
N ILE A 468 -14.31 1.54 -18.83
CA ILE A 468 -13.52 0.32 -18.53
C ILE A 468 -13.53 -0.05 -17.03
N ILE A 469 -14.20 0.75 -16.20
CA ILE A 469 -14.32 0.58 -14.75
C ILE A 469 -15.74 0.04 -14.49
N SER A 470 -15.81 -1.07 -13.78
CA SER A 470 -17.05 -1.81 -13.53
C SER A 470 -18.04 -1.00 -12.69
N VAL A 471 -19.28 -0.89 -13.16
CA VAL A 471 -20.42 -0.33 -12.43
C VAL A 471 -21.54 -1.36 -12.50
N ALA A 472 -21.94 -1.95 -11.37
CA ALA A 472 -22.87 -3.07 -11.38
C ALA A 472 -24.23 -2.65 -11.98
N GLY A 473 -24.77 -3.48 -12.87
CA GLY A 473 -26.00 -3.24 -13.61
C GLY A 473 -25.85 -2.36 -14.87
N LEU A 474 -24.64 -1.88 -15.19
CA LEU A 474 -24.37 -1.13 -16.42
C LEU A 474 -23.56 -1.95 -17.43
N PRO A 475 -23.68 -1.66 -18.74
CA PRO A 475 -22.77 -2.18 -19.76
C PRO A 475 -21.32 -1.78 -19.53
N THR A 476 -20.38 -2.64 -19.94
CA THR A 476 -18.95 -2.30 -20.06
C THR A 476 -18.53 -2.48 -21.52
N THR A 477 -18.24 -1.40 -22.25
CA THR A 477 -17.95 -1.49 -23.70
C THR A 477 -16.48 -1.65 -24.04
N LEU A 478 -15.57 -1.29 -23.13
CA LEU A 478 -14.13 -1.17 -23.39
C LEU A 478 -13.76 -0.23 -24.55
N GLY A 479 -14.69 0.63 -24.99
CA GLY A 479 -14.58 1.45 -26.21
C GLY A 479 -14.75 0.66 -27.52
N LEU A 480 -15.15 -0.61 -27.45
CA LEU A 480 -15.22 -1.55 -28.57
C LEU A 480 -16.64 -1.67 -29.15
N PRO A 481 -16.81 -2.20 -30.37
CA PRO A 481 -18.12 -2.56 -30.89
C PRO A 481 -18.62 -3.89 -30.31
N GLN A 482 -19.94 -4.05 -30.23
CA GLN A 482 -20.61 -5.24 -29.64
C GLN A 482 -20.24 -6.56 -30.32
N SER A 483 -19.89 -6.53 -31.61
CA SER A 483 -19.50 -7.72 -32.38
C SER A 483 -18.30 -8.47 -31.81
N LEU A 484 -17.43 -7.80 -31.04
CA LEU A 484 -16.24 -8.41 -30.44
C LEU A 484 -16.53 -9.15 -29.12
N PHE A 485 -17.74 -9.06 -28.56
CA PHE A 485 -18.11 -9.77 -27.33
C PHE A 485 -18.79 -11.12 -27.64
N PRO A 486 -18.58 -12.18 -26.83
CA PRO A 486 -19.03 -13.54 -27.15
C PRO A 486 -20.51 -13.67 -27.53
N ASP A 487 -21.40 -13.06 -26.75
CA ASP A 487 -22.86 -13.22 -26.90
C ASP A 487 -23.45 -12.55 -28.15
N GLY A 488 -22.73 -11.60 -28.78
CA GLY A 488 -23.11 -10.89 -30.01
C GLY A 488 -24.37 -9.99 -29.93
N ASN A 489 -25.21 -10.16 -28.91
CA ASN A 489 -26.54 -9.55 -28.76
C ASN A 489 -26.54 -8.31 -27.84
N GLY A 490 -25.37 -7.85 -27.39
CA GLY A 490 -25.24 -6.69 -26.53
C GLY A 490 -23.81 -6.49 -26.01
N TYR A 491 -23.65 -5.49 -25.15
CA TYR A 491 -22.46 -5.35 -24.31
C TYR A 491 -22.66 -6.12 -23.00
N PRO A 492 -21.60 -6.72 -22.43
CA PRO A 492 -21.71 -7.41 -21.15
C PRO A 492 -22.11 -6.44 -20.04
N ILE A 493 -23.12 -6.83 -19.25
CA ILE A 493 -23.55 -6.09 -18.07
C ILE A 493 -22.63 -6.47 -16.91
N SER A 494 -22.10 -5.49 -16.19
CA SER A 494 -21.23 -5.78 -15.05
C SER A 494 -22.02 -6.31 -13.85
N PRO A 495 -21.58 -7.42 -13.23
CA PRO A 495 -22.18 -7.93 -11.99
C PRO A 495 -21.57 -7.27 -10.74
N ILE A 496 -20.52 -6.44 -10.89
CA ILE A 496 -19.74 -5.87 -9.78
C ILE A 496 -19.63 -4.34 -9.85
N ASP A 497 -19.59 -3.70 -8.68
CA ASP A 497 -19.04 -2.36 -8.55
C ASP A 497 -17.52 -2.46 -8.35
N ALA A 498 -16.74 -1.74 -9.16
CA ALA A 498 -15.33 -1.54 -8.88
C ALA A 498 -15.14 -0.85 -7.51
N VAL A 499 -14.03 -1.12 -6.82
CA VAL A 499 -13.81 -0.63 -5.44
C VAL A 499 -13.97 0.89 -5.33
N VAL A 500 -13.48 1.65 -6.32
CA VAL A 500 -13.64 3.11 -6.38
C VAL A 500 -15.09 3.56 -6.57
N VAL A 501 -15.92 2.79 -7.29
CA VAL A 501 -17.35 3.09 -7.49
C VAL A 501 -18.10 2.89 -6.16
N SER A 502 -17.82 1.78 -5.48
CA SER A 502 -18.32 1.52 -4.11
C SER A 502 -17.90 2.62 -3.12
N ARG A 503 -16.66 3.11 -3.19
CA ARG A 503 -16.19 4.22 -2.33
C ARG A 503 -16.90 5.54 -2.63
N ILE A 504 -17.10 5.88 -3.91
CA ILE A 504 -17.80 7.11 -4.33
C ILE A 504 -19.27 7.09 -3.90
N LEU A 505 -19.97 5.97 -4.10
CA LEU A 505 -21.35 5.78 -3.62
C LEU A 505 -21.42 5.84 -2.09
N GLY A 506 -20.48 5.21 -1.40
CA GLY A 506 -20.34 5.26 0.05
C GLY A 506 -20.06 6.66 0.61
N ALA A 507 -19.45 7.55 -0.17
CA ALA A 507 -19.20 8.95 0.19
C ALA A 507 -20.36 9.91 -0.15
N GLY A 508 -21.48 9.39 -0.66
CA GLY A 508 -22.67 10.17 -1.05
C GLY A 508 -22.63 10.76 -2.45
N GLY A 509 -21.67 10.35 -3.29
CA GLY A 509 -21.57 10.76 -4.69
C GLY A 509 -22.63 10.09 -5.57
N ILE A 510 -23.04 10.77 -6.63
CA ILE A 510 -24.08 10.33 -7.56
C ILE A 510 -23.43 9.91 -8.88
N ILE A 511 -23.45 8.61 -9.21
CA ILE A 511 -22.96 8.14 -10.52
C ILE A 511 -24.02 8.46 -11.59
N LYS A 512 -23.62 9.22 -12.61
CA LYS A 512 -24.52 9.69 -13.69
C LYS A 512 -24.40 8.90 -15.00
N GLY A 513 -23.45 7.98 -15.09
CA GLY A 513 -23.22 7.14 -16.26
C GLY A 513 -21.78 6.69 -16.39
N THR A 514 -21.51 5.91 -17.43
CA THR A 514 -20.15 5.65 -17.91
C THR A 514 -19.76 6.58 -19.05
N SER A 515 -18.55 7.15 -18.98
CA SER A 515 -18.03 8.08 -19.97
C SER A 515 -17.20 7.36 -21.04
N THR A 516 -17.38 7.76 -22.30
CA THR A 516 -16.69 7.23 -23.48
C THR A 516 -15.18 7.14 -23.27
N CYS A 517 -14.60 6.05 -23.76
CA CYS A 517 -13.15 5.85 -23.81
C CYS A 517 -12.72 5.27 -25.16
N GLU A 518 -11.44 5.42 -25.44
CA GLU A 518 -10.78 4.85 -26.61
C GLU A 518 -10.78 3.32 -26.58
N SER A 519 -10.84 2.66 -27.75
CA SER A 519 -10.81 1.20 -27.88
C SER A 519 -9.65 0.59 -27.10
N PHE A 520 -9.94 -0.25 -26.11
CA PHE A 520 -8.96 -0.84 -25.19
C PHE A 520 -8.03 0.20 -24.52
N CYS A 521 -8.51 1.43 -24.31
CA CYS A 521 -7.72 2.57 -23.84
C CYS A 521 -6.47 2.90 -24.70
N ALA A 522 -6.35 2.33 -25.90
CA ALA A 522 -5.12 2.31 -26.71
C ALA A 522 -4.98 3.53 -27.64
N SER A 523 -5.19 4.74 -27.13
CA SER A 523 -4.90 6.00 -27.83
C SER A 523 -4.72 7.18 -26.85
N PRO A 524 -3.74 8.08 -27.07
CA PRO A 524 -3.61 9.36 -26.36
C PRO A 524 -4.50 10.48 -26.93
N LEU A 525 -5.22 10.19 -28.03
CA LEU A 525 -6.17 11.08 -28.69
C LEU A 525 -7.60 10.49 -28.57
N SER A 526 -8.59 11.15 -29.16
CA SER A 526 -10.01 10.90 -28.90
C SER A 526 -10.83 10.59 -30.16
N PHE A 527 -10.40 9.58 -30.93
CA PHE A 527 -10.99 9.24 -32.23
C PHE A 527 -11.22 7.76 -32.47
N THR A 528 -10.89 6.91 -31.49
CA THR A 528 -10.77 5.46 -31.65
C THR A 528 -11.86 4.67 -30.92
N SER A 529 -12.79 5.34 -30.25
CA SER A 529 -13.96 4.67 -29.65
C SER A 529 -14.93 4.20 -30.74
N ALA A 530 -15.51 3.02 -30.57
CA ALA A 530 -16.56 2.50 -31.44
C ALA A 530 -17.85 3.34 -31.43
N THR A 531 -18.04 4.23 -30.44
CA THR A 531 -19.14 5.20 -30.44
C THR A 531 -18.86 6.43 -31.32
N GLY A 532 -17.63 6.59 -31.82
CA GLY A 532 -17.17 7.74 -32.60
C GLY A 532 -16.13 8.59 -31.85
N PRO A 533 -15.61 9.66 -32.48
CA PRO A 533 -14.69 10.60 -31.83
C PRO A 533 -15.35 11.33 -30.65
N VAL A 534 -14.53 11.81 -29.71
CA VAL A 534 -14.98 12.64 -28.57
C VAL A 534 -14.41 14.05 -28.73
N HIS A 535 -15.29 15.02 -28.89
CA HIS A 535 -14.92 16.36 -29.35
C HIS A 535 -14.57 17.29 -28.20
N ASN A 536 -13.54 18.13 -28.38
CA ASN A 536 -13.18 19.17 -27.42
C ASN A 536 -14.34 20.19 -27.25
N PRO A 537 -14.71 20.57 -26.01
CA PRO A 537 -15.87 21.44 -25.78
C PRO A 537 -15.61 22.90 -26.16
N ARG A 538 -14.33 23.30 -26.36
CA ARG A 538 -13.95 24.63 -26.85
C ARG A 538 -13.86 24.69 -28.38
N LEU A 539 -13.63 23.56 -29.04
CA LEU A 539 -13.51 23.48 -30.50
C LEU A 539 -13.96 22.11 -31.01
N HIS A 540 -15.14 22.07 -31.63
CA HIS A 540 -15.70 20.83 -32.16
C HIS A 540 -14.84 20.29 -33.32
N ASN A 541 -14.86 18.97 -33.56
CA ASN A 541 -13.94 18.24 -34.45
C ASN A 541 -12.45 18.23 -34.03
N TYR A 542 -12.10 18.74 -32.85
CA TYR A 542 -10.76 18.65 -32.28
C TYR A 542 -10.72 17.68 -31.10
N THR A 543 -9.54 17.12 -30.82
CA THR A 543 -9.32 16.11 -29.79
C THR A 543 -9.62 16.62 -28.38
N ALA A 544 -10.42 15.88 -27.62
CA ALA A 544 -10.49 15.96 -26.16
C ALA A 544 -9.33 15.23 -25.46
N GLY A 545 -8.37 14.66 -26.19
CA GLY A 545 -7.32 13.78 -25.65
C GLY A 545 -7.84 12.41 -25.19
N GLY A 546 -6.94 11.46 -24.93
CA GLY A 546 -7.30 10.09 -24.60
C GLY A 546 -6.39 9.42 -23.55
N SER A 547 -6.81 8.30 -22.96
CA SER A 547 -8.01 7.54 -23.28
C SER A 547 -9.23 7.81 -22.39
N SER A 548 -9.11 8.66 -21.37
CA SER A 548 -10.25 9.12 -20.54
C SER A 548 -10.97 10.31 -21.20
N SER A 549 -11.21 10.19 -22.51
CA SER A 549 -11.70 11.25 -23.40
C SER A 549 -13.06 11.78 -22.96
N GLY A 550 -14.03 10.89 -22.78
CA GLY A 550 -15.36 11.21 -22.28
C GLY A 550 -15.33 11.82 -20.87
N SER A 551 -14.50 11.28 -19.98
CA SER A 551 -14.37 11.75 -18.59
C SER A 551 -13.98 13.22 -18.53
N ALA A 552 -13.00 13.64 -19.34
CA ALA A 552 -12.51 15.00 -19.35
C ALA A 552 -13.50 15.99 -20.00
N VAL A 553 -14.11 15.64 -21.15
CA VAL A 553 -15.05 16.57 -21.80
C VAL A 553 -16.30 16.81 -20.96
N LEU A 554 -16.78 15.81 -20.22
CA LEU A 554 -17.98 15.98 -19.39
C LEU A 554 -17.76 16.95 -18.23
N VAL A 555 -16.59 16.88 -17.58
CA VAL A 555 -16.16 17.81 -16.53
C VAL A 555 -15.89 19.21 -17.10
N ALA A 556 -15.20 19.29 -18.24
CA ALA A 556 -14.88 20.56 -18.86
C ALA A 556 -16.12 21.27 -19.40
N ALA A 557 -17.04 20.56 -20.06
CA ALA A 557 -18.31 21.12 -20.52
C ALA A 557 -19.20 21.58 -19.36
N HIS A 558 -19.13 20.91 -18.19
CA HIS A 558 -19.78 21.40 -16.97
C HIS A 558 -19.22 22.76 -16.54
N HIS A 559 -17.90 22.87 -16.43
CA HIS A 559 -17.22 24.11 -16.03
C HIS A 559 -17.38 25.26 -17.04
N LEU A 560 -17.44 24.94 -18.34
CA LEU A 560 -17.58 25.92 -19.42
C LEU A 560 -19.02 26.42 -19.65
N THR A 561 -20.03 25.81 -19.01
CA THR A 561 -21.43 26.24 -19.14
C THR A 561 -21.81 27.12 -17.93
N PRO A 562 -21.93 28.45 -18.08
CA PRO A 562 -22.52 29.28 -17.03
C PRO A 562 -23.99 28.91 -16.85
N SER A 563 -24.55 29.20 -15.68
CA SER A 563 -25.98 29.02 -15.37
C SER A 563 -26.87 29.95 -16.23
N GLY A 564 -27.08 29.61 -17.50
CA GLY A 564 -28.00 30.30 -18.41
C GLY A 564 -27.44 30.79 -19.76
N GLY A 565 -26.39 30.19 -20.35
CA GLY A 565 -25.76 30.72 -21.59
C GLY A 565 -25.41 29.70 -22.70
N TYR A 566 -26.18 29.74 -23.80
CA TYR A 566 -25.84 29.35 -25.19
C TYR A 566 -25.33 27.95 -25.58
N LEU A 567 -25.15 27.02 -24.65
CA LEU A 567 -25.23 25.59 -24.97
C LEU A 567 -26.21 24.91 -24.03
N SER A 568 -27.22 24.26 -24.62
CA SER A 568 -27.95 23.15 -24.00
C SER A 568 -26.99 21.94 -23.92
N SER A 569 -25.98 22.02 -23.04
CA SER A 569 -24.71 21.25 -23.13
C SER A 569 -24.82 19.75 -22.82
N GLY A 570 -26.02 19.17 -22.94
CA GLY A 570 -26.34 17.84 -22.43
C GLY A 570 -26.32 17.79 -20.91
N LYS A 571 -26.54 16.60 -20.35
CA LYS A 571 -26.38 16.39 -18.90
C LYS A 571 -24.89 16.14 -18.62
N THR A 572 -24.18 17.10 -18.05
CA THR A 572 -22.75 17.00 -17.71
C THR A 572 -22.53 16.42 -16.30
N VAL A 573 -21.30 16.48 -15.76
CA VAL A 573 -20.93 16.12 -14.37
C VAL A 573 -19.85 17.05 -13.83
N GLU A 574 -19.79 17.23 -12.51
CA GLU A 574 -18.75 18.01 -11.84
C GLU A 574 -17.42 17.25 -11.75
N LEU A 575 -17.50 15.93 -11.56
CA LEU A 575 -16.37 15.05 -11.28
C LEU A 575 -16.32 13.89 -12.27
N ALA A 576 -15.13 13.36 -12.54
CA ALA A 576 -15.01 12.07 -13.21
C ALA A 576 -13.80 11.26 -12.72
N ILE A 577 -13.86 9.94 -12.90
CA ILE A 577 -12.72 9.05 -12.70
C ILE A 577 -12.28 8.44 -14.03
N GLY A 578 -10.98 8.49 -14.29
CA GLY A 578 -10.34 7.95 -15.48
C GLY A 578 -9.26 6.91 -15.15
N THR A 579 -8.62 6.40 -16.19
CA THR A 579 -7.45 5.51 -16.07
C THR A 579 -6.26 6.12 -16.79
N ASP A 580 -5.05 5.90 -16.26
CA ASP A 580 -3.81 6.46 -16.78
C ASP A 580 -2.71 5.39 -16.89
N GLN A 581 -2.48 4.93 -18.12
CA GLN A 581 -1.46 3.95 -18.50
C GLN A 581 -0.17 4.59 -19.06
N ALA A 582 -0.33 5.74 -19.73
CA ALA A 582 0.74 6.45 -20.43
C ALA A 582 0.52 7.98 -20.48
N GLY A 583 -0.39 8.51 -19.66
CA GLY A 583 -0.90 9.90 -19.75
C GLY A 583 -2.42 10.01 -19.75
N SER A 584 -3.16 8.90 -19.69
CA SER A 584 -4.59 8.88 -20.06
C SER A 584 -5.58 9.54 -19.09
N VAL A 585 -5.14 10.08 -17.95
CA VAL A 585 -5.89 11.06 -17.15
C VAL A 585 -5.36 12.48 -17.40
N ARG A 586 -4.04 12.63 -17.39
CA ARG A 586 -3.35 13.94 -17.47
C ARG A 586 -3.46 14.61 -18.86
N MET A 587 -3.28 13.85 -19.94
CA MET A 587 -3.38 14.32 -21.33
C MET A 587 -4.77 14.87 -21.68
N PRO A 588 -5.89 14.14 -21.47
CA PRO A 588 -7.20 14.71 -21.73
C PRO A 588 -7.54 15.87 -20.78
N ALA A 589 -7.07 15.85 -19.52
CA ALA A 589 -7.20 17.02 -18.64
C ALA A 589 -6.47 18.26 -19.20
N SER A 590 -5.27 18.09 -19.75
CA SER A 590 -4.49 19.13 -20.43
C SER A 590 -5.25 19.74 -21.61
N TYR A 591 -5.72 18.92 -22.56
CA TYR A 591 -6.43 19.37 -23.75
C TYR A 591 -7.78 20.05 -23.46
N ASN A 592 -8.43 19.74 -22.34
CA ASN A 592 -9.70 20.34 -21.94
C ASN A 592 -9.56 21.49 -20.93
N GLY A 593 -8.35 21.75 -20.41
CA GLY A 593 -8.09 22.84 -19.46
C GLY A 593 -8.66 22.60 -18.07
N ILE A 594 -8.61 21.36 -17.59
CA ILE A 594 -9.05 20.94 -16.25
C ILE A 594 -7.91 20.25 -15.49
N TYR A 595 -8.11 19.98 -14.20
CA TYR A 595 -7.16 19.19 -13.43
C TYR A 595 -7.34 17.69 -13.70
N GLY A 596 -6.22 16.96 -13.70
CA GLY A 596 -6.20 15.50 -13.84
C GLY A 596 -5.01 14.91 -13.13
N LEU A 597 -5.27 14.13 -12.08
CA LEU A 597 -4.24 13.53 -11.25
C LEU A 597 -4.05 12.06 -11.61
N LYS A 598 -2.80 11.66 -11.92
CA LYS A 598 -2.36 10.27 -11.79
C LYS A 598 -1.70 10.12 -10.41
N PRO A 599 -2.33 9.43 -9.45
CA PRO A 599 -1.77 9.26 -8.10
C PRO A 599 -0.49 8.40 -8.11
N THR A 600 0.13 8.22 -6.95
CA THR A 600 1.21 7.25 -6.75
C THR A 600 0.72 5.86 -7.14
N PHE A 601 1.56 5.08 -7.82
CA PHE A 601 1.24 3.70 -8.16
C PHE A 601 0.92 2.88 -6.91
N GLY A 602 -0.24 2.21 -6.88
CA GLY A 602 -0.73 1.47 -5.72
C GLY A 602 -1.51 2.28 -4.68
N LEU A 603 -1.64 3.62 -4.80
CA LEU A 603 -2.42 4.41 -3.84
C LEU A 603 -3.94 4.25 -4.02
N VAL A 604 -4.40 4.16 -5.26
CA VAL A 604 -5.82 3.92 -5.61
C VAL A 604 -5.92 2.52 -6.22
N PRO A 605 -6.89 1.68 -5.79
CA PRO A 605 -7.00 0.31 -6.28
C PRO A 605 -7.51 0.29 -7.72
N TYR A 606 -6.96 -0.62 -8.52
CA TYR A 606 -7.38 -0.88 -9.90
C TYR A 606 -8.43 -2.01 -10.01
N THR A 607 -8.81 -2.62 -8.89
CA THR A 607 -9.79 -3.72 -8.82
C THR A 607 -11.13 -3.34 -9.44
N GLY A 608 -11.58 -4.17 -10.38
CA GLY A 608 -12.78 -3.94 -11.18
C GLY A 608 -12.58 -3.03 -12.39
N ALA A 609 -11.35 -2.70 -12.79
CA ALA A 609 -11.06 -1.98 -14.03
C ALA A 609 -10.25 -2.83 -15.03
N GLY A 610 -10.51 -2.65 -16.33
CA GLY A 610 -9.80 -3.33 -17.42
C GLY A 610 -8.31 -3.01 -17.43
N SER A 611 -7.47 -4.05 -17.28
CA SER A 611 -6.01 -3.94 -17.09
C SER A 611 -5.27 -3.92 -18.42
N MET A 612 -4.51 -2.85 -18.72
CA MET A 612 -3.65 -2.83 -19.91
C MET A 612 -2.31 -3.53 -19.66
N SER A 613 -1.73 -3.28 -18.47
CA SER A 613 -0.55 -3.95 -17.97
C SER A 613 -0.40 -3.55 -16.50
N PRO A 614 -0.42 -4.51 -15.55
CA PRO A 614 -0.45 -4.17 -14.13
C PRO A 614 0.72 -3.32 -13.63
N MET A 615 1.84 -3.23 -14.37
CA MET A 615 2.96 -2.33 -14.06
C MET A 615 2.63 -0.83 -14.21
N ILE A 616 1.67 -0.47 -15.08
CA ILE A 616 1.43 0.92 -15.51
C ILE A 616 0.00 1.38 -15.30
N ASP A 617 -0.92 0.49 -14.95
CA ASP A 617 -2.32 0.81 -14.69
C ASP A 617 -2.48 1.69 -13.45
N HIS A 618 -3.14 2.84 -13.60
CA HIS A 618 -3.54 3.74 -12.51
C HIS A 618 -5.00 4.18 -12.71
N LEU A 619 -5.77 4.34 -11.64
CA LEU A 619 -6.99 5.13 -11.64
C LEU A 619 -6.71 6.54 -11.09
N GLY A 620 -7.42 7.55 -11.58
CA GLY A 620 -7.17 8.95 -11.19
C GLY A 620 -8.37 9.87 -11.38
N PRO A 621 -8.53 10.90 -10.51
CA PRO A 621 -9.62 11.87 -10.61
C PRO A 621 -9.36 12.92 -11.71
N LEU A 622 -10.46 13.38 -12.32
CA LEU A 622 -10.55 14.56 -13.17
C LEU A 622 -11.59 15.51 -12.59
N ALA A 623 -11.24 16.80 -12.48
CA ALA A 623 -12.14 17.83 -11.98
C ALA A 623 -11.73 19.23 -12.48
N ALA A 624 -12.68 20.17 -12.44
CA ALA A 624 -12.41 21.56 -12.82
C ALA A 624 -11.67 22.37 -11.75
N THR A 625 -11.69 21.92 -10.48
CA THR A 625 -11.04 22.58 -9.34
C THR A 625 -10.06 21.66 -8.65
N LEU A 626 -9.11 22.23 -7.89
CA LEU A 626 -8.13 21.48 -7.13
C LEU A 626 -8.74 20.85 -5.85
N GLU A 627 -9.72 21.52 -5.27
CA GLU A 627 -10.57 21.03 -4.16
C GLU A 627 -11.24 19.70 -4.51
N ASP A 628 -11.77 19.62 -5.73
CA ASP A 628 -12.45 18.45 -6.25
C ASP A 628 -11.49 17.29 -6.52
N ILE A 629 -10.28 17.57 -6.99
CA ILE A 629 -9.20 16.56 -7.09
C ILE A 629 -8.85 16.02 -5.70
N ALA A 630 -8.69 16.90 -4.71
CA ALA A 630 -8.29 16.52 -3.36
C ALA A 630 -9.33 15.62 -2.68
N VAL A 631 -10.61 16.02 -2.66
CA VAL A 631 -11.69 15.23 -2.03
C VAL A 631 -11.98 13.92 -2.79
N LEU A 632 -11.87 13.91 -4.13
CA LEU A 632 -12.09 12.69 -4.89
C LEU A 632 -10.92 11.71 -4.75
N LEU A 633 -9.67 12.19 -4.67
CA LEU A 633 -8.51 11.36 -4.32
C LEU A 633 -8.68 10.72 -2.93
N GLU A 634 -9.09 11.51 -1.93
CA GLU A 634 -9.33 11.06 -0.56
C GLU A 634 -10.36 9.93 -0.49
N VAL A 635 -11.44 10.02 -1.26
CA VAL A 635 -12.45 8.96 -1.37
C VAL A 635 -11.95 7.75 -2.17
N MET A 636 -11.14 7.94 -3.20
CA MET A 636 -10.67 6.83 -4.06
C MET A 636 -9.54 6.00 -3.42
N ALA A 637 -8.67 6.61 -2.62
CA ALA A 637 -7.42 6.01 -2.16
C ALA A 637 -7.58 4.95 -1.04
N GLY A 638 -6.52 4.15 -0.83
CA GLY A 638 -6.36 3.22 0.28
C GLY A 638 -6.51 1.74 -0.10
N TYR A 639 -5.82 0.87 0.62
CA TYR A 639 -5.71 -0.57 0.38
C TYR A 639 -7.08 -1.26 0.30
N ASP A 640 -7.25 -2.19 -0.65
CA ASP A 640 -8.50 -2.95 -0.85
C ASP A 640 -8.39 -4.44 -0.49
N GLY A 641 -7.19 -5.02 -0.47
CA GLY A 641 -6.96 -6.45 -0.22
C GLY A 641 -6.91 -7.35 -1.45
N TYR A 642 -7.21 -6.83 -2.65
CA TYR A 642 -7.39 -7.61 -3.88
C TYR A 642 -6.50 -7.17 -5.05
N ASP A 643 -6.03 -5.91 -5.06
CA ASP A 643 -5.13 -5.41 -6.11
C ASP A 643 -3.64 -5.66 -5.77
N PRO A 644 -2.92 -6.54 -6.50
CA PRO A 644 -1.50 -6.80 -6.25
C PRO A 644 -0.59 -5.60 -6.58
N ARG A 645 -1.11 -4.53 -7.20
CA ARG A 645 -0.39 -3.26 -7.41
C ARG A 645 -0.18 -2.50 -6.10
N MET A 646 -1.00 -2.79 -5.07
CA MET A 646 -0.93 -2.13 -3.78
C MET A 646 0.12 -2.76 -2.87
N THR A 647 1.18 -2.01 -2.59
CA THR A 647 2.34 -2.46 -1.82
C THR A 647 2.14 -2.23 -0.31
N PRO A 648 3.02 -2.73 0.58
CA PRO A 648 2.92 -2.51 2.03
C PRO A 648 2.92 -1.03 2.49
N GLU A 649 3.38 -0.12 1.64
CA GLU A 649 3.35 1.35 1.81
C GLU A 649 1.97 1.97 1.53
N THR A 650 1.07 1.24 0.87
CA THR A 650 -0.30 1.67 0.63
C THR A 650 -1.03 1.84 1.96
N PRO A 651 -1.59 3.03 2.26
CA PRO A 651 -2.32 3.24 3.51
C PRO A 651 -3.58 2.37 3.55
N LEU A 652 -3.95 1.86 4.73
CA LEU A 652 -5.30 1.33 4.93
C LEU A 652 -6.32 2.47 4.73
N VAL A 653 -7.58 2.17 4.38
CA VAL A 653 -8.60 3.20 4.07
C VAL A 653 -8.74 4.25 5.19
N HIS A 654 -8.70 3.83 6.47
CA HIS A 654 -8.78 4.74 7.63
C HIS A 654 -7.45 5.49 7.94
N GLN A 655 -6.40 5.27 7.15
CA GLN A 655 -5.08 5.91 7.24
C GLN A 655 -4.76 6.75 5.99
N VAL A 656 -5.69 6.84 5.04
CA VAL A 656 -5.59 7.73 3.88
C VAL A 656 -5.45 9.17 4.39
N LYS A 657 -4.57 9.96 3.77
CA LYS A 657 -4.35 11.35 4.16
C LYS A 657 -5.63 12.16 3.85
N PRO A 658 -6.08 13.07 4.74
CA PRO A 658 -7.23 13.92 4.47
C PRO A 658 -6.84 15.04 3.50
N TYR A 659 -6.69 14.70 2.21
CA TYR A 659 -6.20 15.60 1.17
C TYR A 659 -7.02 16.88 1.05
N GLN A 660 -8.34 16.83 1.30
CA GLN A 660 -9.17 18.04 1.30
C GLN A 660 -8.78 18.98 2.46
N GLU A 661 -8.57 18.45 3.66
CA GLU A 661 -8.16 19.23 4.83
C GLU A 661 -6.73 19.78 4.67
N LEU A 662 -5.82 18.99 4.08
CA LEU A 662 -4.45 19.41 3.78
C LEU A 662 -4.41 20.57 2.78
N LEU A 663 -5.21 20.53 1.72
CA LEU A 663 -5.35 21.64 0.77
C LEU A 663 -5.89 22.91 1.45
N LEU A 664 -6.92 22.79 2.28
CA LEU A 664 -7.50 23.92 3.00
C LEU A 664 -6.48 24.58 3.94
N LYS A 665 -5.66 23.79 4.65
CA LYS A 665 -4.55 24.29 5.47
C LYS A 665 -3.48 24.97 4.62
N ALA A 666 -3.05 24.35 3.53
CA ALA A 666 -2.07 24.92 2.61
C ALA A 666 -2.52 26.28 2.07
N ARG A 667 -3.78 26.41 1.61
CA ARG A 667 -4.34 27.70 1.17
C ARG A 667 -4.41 28.74 2.30
N GLN A 668 -4.75 28.34 3.53
CA GLN A 668 -4.75 29.26 4.67
C GLN A 668 -3.34 29.79 4.97
N GLU A 669 -2.34 28.91 4.99
CA GLU A 669 -0.93 29.28 5.18
C GLU A 669 -0.46 30.24 4.07
N ILE A 670 -0.63 29.85 2.81
CA ILE A 670 -0.28 30.62 1.60
C ILE A 670 -0.91 32.03 1.61
N ASN A 671 -2.18 32.15 2.03
CA ASN A 671 -2.90 33.43 2.06
C ASN A 671 -2.59 34.29 3.29
N SER A 672 -2.11 33.72 4.39
CA SER A 672 -1.84 34.44 5.64
C SER A 672 -0.59 35.33 5.60
N THR A 673 0.28 35.12 4.61
CA THR A 673 1.61 35.73 4.52
C THR A 673 1.75 36.67 3.33
N SER A 674 2.17 37.91 3.58
CA SER A 674 2.43 38.93 2.54
C SER A 674 3.63 38.62 1.62
N LYS A 675 4.46 37.65 2.01
CA LYS A 675 5.36 36.87 1.15
C LYS A 675 5.26 35.42 1.59
N PRO A 676 4.73 34.49 0.79
CA PRO A 676 4.61 33.09 1.19
C PRO A 676 5.97 32.51 1.61
N GLY A 677 6.03 31.97 2.82
CA GLY A 677 7.27 31.43 3.40
C GLY A 677 7.74 30.11 2.76
N HIS A 678 7.04 29.62 1.74
CA HIS A 678 7.28 28.34 1.10
C HIS A 678 8.45 28.44 0.11
N LYS A 679 9.67 28.27 0.62
CA LYS A 679 10.88 28.04 -0.17
C LYS A 679 10.86 26.66 -0.87
N LEU A 680 9.85 26.37 -1.67
CA LEU A 680 9.87 25.19 -2.54
C LEU A 680 10.97 25.36 -3.58
N ARG A 681 11.66 24.26 -3.89
CA ARG A 681 12.61 24.18 -5.01
C ARG A 681 11.89 23.50 -6.17
N ILE A 682 11.73 24.20 -7.28
CA ILE A 682 10.98 23.76 -8.47
C ILE A 682 11.99 23.36 -9.54
N GLY A 683 11.98 22.11 -9.97
CA GLY A 683 12.85 21.61 -11.03
C GLY A 683 12.17 21.60 -12.40
N LEU A 684 12.52 22.53 -13.29
CA LEU A 684 12.15 22.46 -14.71
C LEU A 684 12.99 21.35 -15.37
N LEU A 685 12.37 20.23 -15.77
CA LEU A 685 13.10 19.09 -16.33
C LEU A 685 13.51 19.35 -17.78
N LYS A 686 14.79 19.72 -17.99
CA LYS A 686 15.36 20.12 -19.29
C LYS A 686 14.94 19.23 -20.44
N GLU A 687 15.11 17.91 -20.28
CA GLU A 687 14.84 16.93 -21.33
C GLU A 687 13.37 16.95 -21.78
N SER A 688 12.44 17.26 -20.88
CA SER A 688 10.99 17.25 -21.16
C SER A 688 10.51 18.42 -22.03
N PHE A 689 11.22 19.55 -22.00
CA PHE A 689 10.96 20.72 -22.85
C PHE A 689 11.54 20.56 -24.27
N HIS A 690 12.32 19.50 -24.49
CA HIS A 690 12.99 19.19 -25.75
C HIS A 690 12.64 17.80 -26.32
N MET A 691 11.62 17.12 -25.76
CA MET A 691 11.13 15.87 -26.34
C MET A 691 10.52 16.13 -27.73
N PRO A 692 10.74 15.23 -28.71
CA PRO A 692 10.17 15.38 -30.05
C PRO A 692 8.65 15.55 -30.02
N GLY A 693 8.15 16.55 -30.74
CA GLY A 693 6.72 16.88 -30.83
C GLY A 693 6.21 17.94 -29.85
N VAL A 694 7.00 18.35 -28.85
CA VAL A 694 6.63 19.49 -27.99
C VAL A 694 6.65 20.78 -28.82
N ALA A 695 5.48 21.41 -28.97
CA ALA A 695 5.32 22.63 -29.74
C ALA A 695 5.97 23.83 -29.02
N PRO A 696 6.59 24.79 -29.75
CA PRO A 696 7.33 25.89 -29.14
C PRO A 696 6.48 26.78 -28.23
N ASP A 697 5.22 27.03 -28.60
CA ASP A 697 4.25 27.80 -27.83
C ASP A 697 3.91 27.10 -26.50
N VAL A 698 3.61 25.80 -26.53
CA VAL A 698 3.36 24.99 -25.34
C VAL A 698 4.58 24.95 -24.43
N ARG A 699 5.77 24.73 -25.00
CA ARG A 699 7.05 24.77 -24.27
C ARG A 699 7.21 26.10 -23.55
N ASP A 700 7.06 27.20 -24.27
CA ASP A 700 7.34 28.55 -23.78
C ASP A 700 6.29 28.99 -22.75
N ILE A 701 5.01 28.69 -22.97
CA ILE A 701 3.92 28.95 -22.00
C ILE A 701 4.19 28.18 -20.70
N VAL A 702 4.48 26.88 -20.74
CA VAL A 702 4.74 26.10 -19.53
C VAL A 702 5.98 26.60 -18.81
N TYR A 703 7.07 26.85 -19.53
CA TYR A 703 8.33 27.34 -18.94
C TYR A 703 8.14 28.72 -18.26
N GLN A 704 7.52 29.67 -18.97
CA GLN A 704 7.32 31.03 -18.47
C GLN A 704 6.33 31.08 -17.29
N THR A 705 5.21 30.36 -17.37
CA THR A 705 4.18 30.37 -16.30
C THR A 705 4.66 29.64 -15.06
N ALA A 706 5.37 28.50 -15.20
CA ALA A 706 6.03 27.84 -14.08
C ALA A 706 7.04 28.76 -13.41
N THR A 707 7.95 29.37 -14.17
CA THR A 707 8.95 30.31 -13.63
C THR A 707 8.28 31.47 -12.90
N ARG A 708 7.42 32.21 -13.61
CA ARG A 708 6.81 33.45 -13.11
C ARG A 708 5.93 33.24 -11.89
N TYR A 709 5.00 32.28 -11.95
CA TYR A 709 4.01 32.13 -10.88
C TYR A 709 4.62 31.51 -9.62
N PHE A 710 5.57 30.58 -9.74
CA PHE A 710 6.28 30.06 -8.56
C PHE A 710 7.25 31.08 -7.93
N GLU A 711 7.95 31.91 -8.73
CA GLU A 711 8.84 32.95 -8.19
C GLU A 711 8.07 34.07 -7.46
N VAL A 712 6.91 34.49 -7.95
CA VAL A 712 6.06 35.53 -7.32
C VAL A 712 5.63 35.13 -5.89
N VAL A 713 5.45 33.84 -5.63
CA VAL A 713 5.14 33.28 -4.30
C VAL A 713 6.38 32.82 -3.52
N GLY A 714 7.59 33.19 -3.96
CA GLY A 714 8.83 33.00 -3.19
C GLY A 714 9.51 31.64 -3.33
N ALA A 715 9.07 30.79 -4.26
CA ALA A 715 9.78 29.55 -4.59
C ALA A 715 11.01 29.82 -5.46
N SER A 716 11.99 28.91 -5.42
CA SER A 716 13.17 28.94 -6.28
C SER A 716 12.95 28.02 -7.48
N VAL A 717 12.98 28.57 -8.68
CA VAL A 717 12.84 27.80 -9.93
C VAL A 717 14.23 27.59 -10.52
N ILE A 718 14.59 26.33 -10.75
CA ILE A 718 15.87 25.91 -11.34
C ILE A 718 15.63 24.87 -12.43
N GLU A 719 16.52 24.78 -13.39
CA GLU A 719 16.52 23.66 -14.32
C GLU A 719 17.17 22.42 -13.69
N VAL A 720 16.59 21.25 -13.91
CA VAL A 720 17.16 19.94 -13.53
C VAL A 720 17.33 19.06 -14.76
N SER A 721 18.37 18.22 -14.78
CA SER A 721 18.65 17.29 -15.88
C SER A 721 18.46 15.85 -15.40
N ILE A 722 17.67 15.10 -16.15
CA ILE A 722 17.53 13.64 -16.00
C ILE A 722 17.63 13.04 -17.41
N PRO A 723 18.84 12.79 -17.94
CA PRO A 723 19.03 12.35 -19.33
C PRO A 723 18.26 11.07 -19.68
N MET A 724 18.04 10.20 -18.69
CA MET A 724 17.28 8.96 -18.84
C MET A 724 15.78 9.20 -19.15
N HIS A 725 15.23 10.40 -18.92
CA HIS A 725 13.87 10.76 -19.30
C HIS A 725 13.63 10.57 -20.80
N GLN A 726 14.61 10.90 -21.65
CA GLN A 726 14.53 10.70 -23.10
C GLN A 726 14.41 9.21 -23.49
N GLN A 727 14.93 8.31 -22.65
CA GLN A 727 14.80 6.86 -22.82
C GLN A 727 13.48 6.31 -22.24
N GLY A 728 12.75 7.10 -21.46
CA GLY A 728 11.53 6.71 -20.77
C GLY A 728 10.48 6.05 -21.68
N PRO A 729 10.17 6.59 -22.88
CA PRO A 729 9.24 5.95 -23.82
C PRO A 729 9.72 4.59 -24.34
N VAL A 730 11.03 4.42 -24.56
CA VAL A 730 11.63 3.15 -24.98
C VAL A 730 11.58 2.13 -23.84
N ILE A 731 11.88 2.56 -22.61
CA ILE A 731 11.80 1.73 -21.40
C ILE A 731 10.36 1.28 -21.15
N TRP A 732 9.39 2.20 -21.19
CA TRP A 732 7.96 1.89 -21.07
C TRP A 732 7.52 0.87 -22.14
N THR A 733 7.94 1.07 -23.40
CA THR A 733 7.59 0.19 -24.52
C THR A 733 8.17 -1.21 -24.33
N ALA A 734 9.46 -1.33 -24.04
CA ALA A 734 10.14 -2.61 -23.88
C ALA A 734 9.72 -3.38 -22.62
N ALA A 735 9.26 -2.67 -21.57
CA ALA A 735 8.80 -3.28 -20.32
C ALA A 735 7.34 -3.78 -20.37
N THR A 736 6.56 -3.36 -21.37
CA THR A 736 5.10 -3.60 -21.40
C THR A 736 4.62 -4.29 -22.68
N ARG A 737 5.11 -3.91 -23.87
CA ARG A 737 4.66 -4.51 -25.15
C ARG A 737 4.79 -6.05 -25.24
N PRO A 738 5.80 -6.72 -24.65
CA PRO A 738 5.92 -8.18 -24.75
C PRO A 738 4.78 -8.97 -24.08
N SER A 739 3.97 -8.34 -23.23
CA SER A 739 2.89 -8.99 -22.47
C SER A 739 1.57 -8.20 -22.48
N MET A 740 1.51 -7.04 -23.16
CA MET A 740 0.38 -6.12 -23.08
C MET A 740 -0.94 -6.66 -23.65
N SER A 741 -0.93 -7.42 -24.75
CA SER A 741 -2.17 -7.97 -25.31
C SER A 741 -2.72 -9.13 -24.48
N SER A 742 -1.85 -9.89 -23.80
CA SER A 742 -2.25 -10.88 -22.79
C SER A 742 -3.10 -10.27 -21.68
N TYR A 743 -2.71 -9.12 -21.14
CA TYR A 743 -3.52 -8.43 -20.13
C TYR A 743 -4.72 -7.71 -20.75
N LEU A 744 -4.45 -6.85 -21.75
CA LEU A 744 -5.42 -5.91 -22.29
C LEU A 744 -6.54 -6.57 -23.09
N CYS A 745 -6.20 -7.54 -23.93
CA CYS A 745 -7.11 -8.11 -24.92
C CYS A 745 -7.60 -9.51 -24.52
N GLN A 746 -6.79 -10.29 -23.82
CA GLN A 746 -7.15 -11.67 -23.42
C GLN A 746 -7.71 -11.75 -21.99
N GLY A 747 -7.47 -10.74 -21.14
CA GLY A 747 -7.89 -10.77 -19.74
C GLY A 747 -7.05 -11.71 -18.87
N ASN A 748 -5.83 -12.05 -19.27
CA ASN A 748 -4.96 -12.93 -18.48
C ASN A 748 -4.52 -12.25 -17.15
N PRO A 749 -4.31 -13.00 -16.06
CA PRO A 749 -3.75 -12.47 -14.82
C PRO A 749 -2.23 -12.30 -14.89
N SER A 750 -1.64 -11.47 -14.02
CA SER A 750 -0.19 -11.18 -13.98
C SER A 750 0.67 -12.19 -13.22
N GLY A 751 0.15 -13.39 -12.95
CA GLY A 751 0.80 -14.37 -12.07
C GLY A 751 0.76 -14.01 -10.57
N HIS A 752 0.41 -12.77 -10.23
CA HIS A 752 -0.02 -12.41 -8.89
C HIS A 752 -1.53 -12.63 -8.72
N LEU A 753 -1.95 -13.06 -7.52
CA LEU A 753 -3.36 -13.14 -7.17
C LEU A 753 -4.01 -11.76 -7.37
N SER A 754 -5.03 -11.71 -8.21
CA SER A 754 -5.71 -10.49 -8.63
C SER A 754 -7.17 -10.79 -8.94
N PHE A 755 -8.06 -9.87 -8.60
CA PHE A 755 -9.47 -9.96 -8.96
C PHE A 755 -9.73 -9.17 -10.25
N LEU A 756 -9.87 -9.88 -11.36
CA LEU A 756 -10.22 -9.31 -12.67
C LEU A 756 -11.74 -9.26 -12.84
N SER A 757 -12.23 -8.32 -13.65
CA SER A 757 -13.67 -8.19 -13.94
C SER A 757 -14.18 -9.40 -14.75
N PRO A 758 -15.11 -10.21 -14.23
CA PRO A 758 -15.47 -11.50 -14.83
C PRO A 758 -16.26 -11.36 -16.15
N HIS A 759 -16.98 -10.25 -16.31
CA HIS A 759 -17.84 -9.98 -17.47
C HIS A 759 -17.09 -9.34 -18.66
N ALA A 760 -15.85 -8.91 -18.49
CA ALA A 760 -15.14 -8.03 -19.43
C ALA A 760 -14.28 -8.78 -20.46
N GLN A 761 -14.79 -9.89 -21.01
CA GLN A 761 -14.08 -10.74 -21.98
C GLN A 761 -14.53 -10.47 -23.42
N ILE A 762 -13.58 -10.52 -24.37
CA ILE A 762 -13.87 -10.49 -25.82
C ILE A 762 -13.69 -11.87 -26.43
N LYS A 763 -14.20 -12.07 -27.66
CA LYS A 763 -13.97 -13.26 -28.47
C LYS A 763 -12.46 -13.49 -28.67
N TRP A 764 -11.98 -14.66 -28.25
CA TRP A 764 -10.58 -15.08 -28.39
C TRP A 764 -10.51 -16.56 -28.82
N PRO A 765 -9.55 -16.98 -29.69
CA PRO A 765 -8.53 -16.19 -30.37
C PRO A 765 -9.13 -15.18 -31.39
N PRO A 766 -8.37 -14.12 -31.76
CA PRO A 766 -8.87 -13.08 -32.65
C PRO A 766 -9.08 -13.62 -34.08
N SER A 767 -10.22 -13.30 -34.66
CA SER A 767 -10.62 -13.70 -36.01
C SER A 767 -10.22 -12.67 -37.09
N GLN A 768 -10.43 -13.00 -38.37
CA GLN A 768 -10.34 -12.00 -39.46
C GLN A 768 -11.30 -10.82 -39.22
N GLU A 769 -12.53 -11.08 -38.77
CA GLU A 769 -13.49 -10.05 -38.35
C GLU A 769 -12.92 -9.16 -37.23
N THR A 770 -12.20 -9.74 -36.27
CA THR A 770 -11.53 -9.00 -35.19
C THR A 770 -10.45 -8.08 -35.75
N TYR A 771 -9.64 -8.58 -36.69
CA TYR A 771 -8.63 -7.78 -37.39
C TYR A 771 -9.28 -6.64 -38.20
N ASP A 772 -10.31 -6.90 -39.00
CA ASP A 772 -10.96 -5.90 -39.86
C ASP A 772 -11.66 -4.80 -39.03
N THR A 773 -12.33 -5.21 -37.96
CA THR A 773 -13.01 -4.32 -37.01
C THR A 773 -12.02 -3.44 -36.26
N LEU A 774 -10.94 -4.00 -35.70
CA LEU A 774 -9.93 -3.22 -34.99
C LEU A 774 -9.08 -2.40 -35.94
N THR A 775 -8.70 -2.91 -37.12
CA THR A 775 -7.91 -2.17 -38.11
C THR A 775 -8.68 -0.98 -38.68
N SER A 776 -10.01 -1.06 -38.81
CA SER A 776 -10.83 0.08 -39.25
C SER A 776 -11.03 1.12 -38.13
N THR A 777 -11.22 0.71 -36.87
CA THR A 777 -11.49 1.61 -35.73
C THR A 777 -10.23 2.11 -35.00
N ASN A 778 -9.41 1.19 -34.48
CA ASN A 778 -8.16 1.46 -33.79
C ASN A 778 -7.04 0.47 -34.18
N PRO A 779 -6.28 0.72 -35.26
CA PRO A 779 -5.19 -0.17 -35.66
C PRO A 779 -4.05 -0.23 -34.63
N ALA A 780 -4.04 0.63 -33.60
CA ALA A 780 -3.09 0.54 -32.51
C ALA A 780 -3.24 -0.78 -31.76
N VAL A 781 -4.48 -1.26 -31.55
CA VAL A 781 -4.78 -2.51 -30.85
C VAL A 781 -4.17 -3.72 -31.56
N VAL A 782 -4.35 -3.80 -32.90
CA VAL A 782 -3.74 -4.84 -33.74
C VAL A 782 -2.22 -4.77 -33.66
N ASN A 783 -1.64 -3.57 -33.66
CA ASN A 783 -0.21 -3.40 -33.45
C ASN A 783 0.26 -3.89 -32.07
N ILE A 784 -0.55 -3.82 -31.01
CA ILE A 784 -0.21 -4.42 -29.69
C ILE A 784 -0.11 -5.94 -29.81
N MET A 785 -1.11 -6.58 -30.42
CA MET A 785 -1.17 -8.03 -30.60
C MET A 785 0.02 -8.54 -31.43
N LEU A 786 0.31 -7.87 -32.56
CA LEU A 786 1.46 -8.21 -33.41
C LEU A 786 2.81 -7.94 -32.73
N SER A 787 2.92 -6.86 -31.95
CA SER A 787 4.13 -6.55 -31.17
C SER A 787 4.42 -7.60 -30.10
N GLU A 788 3.40 -8.10 -29.40
CA GLU A 788 3.57 -9.18 -28.43
C GLU A 788 3.98 -10.50 -29.11
N LYS A 789 3.33 -10.86 -30.22
CA LYS A 789 3.69 -12.06 -31.00
C LYS A 789 5.14 -12.01 -31.48
N LEU A 790 5.54 -10.90 -32.09
CA LEU A 790 6.93 -10.64 -32.49
C LEU A 790 7.89 -10.70 -31.30
N ALA A 791 7.53 -10.09 -30.16
CA ALA A 791 8.39 -10.07 -28.98
C ALA A 791 8.62 -11.48 -28.43
N ARG A 792 7.57 -12.32 -28.35
CA ARG A 792 7.67 -13.71 -27.87
C ARG A 792 8.49 -14.62 -28.79
N GLU A 793 8.48 -14.38 -30.11
CA GLU A 793 9.19 -15.21 -31.09
C GLU A 793 10.64 -14.77 -31.37
N SER A 794 10.92 -13.47 -31.30
CA SER A 794 12.20 -12.89 -31.76
C SER A 794 13.07 -12.26 -30.66
N SER A 795 12.53 -12.02 -29.46
CA SER A 795 13.32 -11.45 -28.36
C SER A 795 14.20 -12.48 -27.70
N LYS A 796 15.42 -12.06 -27.32
CA LYS A 796 16.27 -12.86 -26.44
C LYS A 796 15.59 -13.04 -25.08
N ALA A 797 15.65 -14.26 -24.53
CA ALA A 797 15.19 -14.55 -23.18
C ALA A 797 15.76 -13.54 -22.17
N GLY A 798 14.90 -13.03 -21.29
CA GLY A 798 15.27 -12.02 -20.29
C GLY A 798 15.36 -10.57 -20.80
N LEU A 799 14.98 -10.26 -22.04
CA LEU A 799 14.92 -8.87 -22.54
C LEU A 799 13.88 -8.04 -21.77
N GLU A 800 12.66 -8.54 -21.57
CA GLU A 800 11.62 -7.87 -20.77
C GLU A 800 12.09 -7.65 -19.32
N ALA A 801 12.71 -8.66 -18.70
CA ALA A 801 13.33 -8.53 -17.38
C ALA A 801 14.46 -7.48 -17.35
N LYS A 802 15.20 -7.27 -18.45
CA LYS A 802 16.17 -6.16 -18.57
C LYS A 802 15.46 -4.82 -18.66
N ALA A 803 14.37 -4.72 -19.40
CA ALA A 803 13.55 -3.50 -19.45
C ALA A 803 12.98 -3.16 -18.08
N HIS A 804 12.51 -4.15 -17.31
CA HIS A 804 12.08 -3.96 -15.91
C HIS A 804 13.22 -3.45 -15.02
N ARG A 805 14.46 -3.95 -15.17
CA ARG A 805 15.64 -3.37 -14.50
C ARG A 805 15.92 -1.92 -14.91
N MET A 806 15.66 -1.55 -16.18
CA MET A 806 15.75 -0.16 -16.62
C MET A 806 14.64 0.73 -16.06
N VAL A 807 13.45 0.19 -15.76
CA VAL A 807 12.39 0.90 -15.02
C VAL A 807 12.88 1.28 -13.61
N PHE A 808 13.53 0.36 -12.89
CA PHE A 808 14.11 0.67 -11.58
C PHE A 808 15.21 1.75 -11.66
N ALA A 809 16.07 1.70 -12.68
CA ALA A 809 17.09 2.73 -12.89
C ALA A 809 16.47 4.11 -13.21
N LEU A 810 15.46 4.16 -14.08
CA LEU A 810 14.72 5.40 -14.39
C LEU A 810 13.99 5.95 -13.16
N ARG A 811 13.40 5.08 -12.33
CA ARG A 811 12.77 5.45 -11.06
C ARG A 811 13.79 6.08 -10.10
N ALA A 812 14.95 5.44 -9.91
CA ALA A 812 16.03 5.97 -9.08
C ALA A 812 16.56 7.32 -9.56
N ALA A 813 16.61 7.54 -10.88
CA ALA A 813 17.03 8.83 -11.45
C ALA A 813 16.04 9.98 -11.13
N TYR A 814 14.73 9.71 -11.11
CA TYR A 814 13.73 10.66 -10.63
C TYR A 814 13.77 10.86 -9.12
N ASP A 815 13.83 9.77 -8.34
CA ASP A 815 13.90 9.81 -6.88
C ASP A 815 15.10 10.68 -6.43
N SER A 816 16.29 10.53 -7.05
CA SER A 816 17.49 11.33 -6.76
C SER A 816 17.40 12.80 -7.20
N ALA A 817 16.79 13.09 -8.35
CA ALA A 817 16.53 14.49 -8.74
C ALA A 817 15.60 15.17 -7.73
N LEU A 818 14.58 14.45 -7.26
CA LEU A 818 13.63 14.90 -6.25
C LEU A 818 14.23 14.98 -4.83
N GLU A 819 15.48 14.61 -4.57
CA GLU A 819 16.17 14.99 -3.32
C GLU A 819 16.53 16.49 -3.35
N ASN A 820 16.88 16.99 -4.53
CA ASN A 820 17.41 18.33 -4.78
C ASN A 820 16.32 19.35 -5.12
N VAL A 821 15.15 18.91 -5.61
CA VAL A 821 13.95 19.74 -5.80
C VAL A 821 12.75 19.12 -5.10
N ASP A 822 11.78 19.94 -4.68
CA ASP A 822 10.56 19.48 -4.02
C ASP A 822 9.53 18.92 -5.01
N ILE A 823 9.48 19.53 -6.21
CA ILE A 823 8.67 19.09 -7.34
C ILE A 823 9.48 19.17 -8.64
N ILE A 824 9.12 18.33 -9.61
CA ILE A 824 9.55 18.44 -11.01
C ILE A 824 8.38 18.98 -11.84
N VAL A 825 8.69 19.82 -12.82
CA VAL A 825 7.74 20.40 -13.78
C VAL A 825 8.12 19.99 -15.21
N THR A 826 7.11 19.57 -15.99
CA THR A 826 7.20 19.32 -17.44
C THR A 826 5.99 19.90 -18.17
N PRO A 827 6.05 20.08 -19.51
CA PRO A 827 4.83 20.15 -20.32
C PRO A 827 4.03 18.84 -20.19
N CYS A 828 2.70 18.92 -20.07
CA CYS A 828 1.84 17.74 -19.94
C CYS A 828 1.51 17.14 -21.32
N ALA A 829 0.59 17.77 -22.05
CA ALA A 829 0.45 17.52 -23.49
C ALA A 829 1.53 18.32 -24.24
N PRO A 830 2.07 17.79 -25.36
CA PRO A 830 3.11 18.48 -26.12
C PRO A 830 2.52 19.55 -27.07
N THR A 831 1.21 19.54 -27.30
CA THR A 831 0.47 20.44 -28.20
C THR A 831 -0.81 20.92 -27.51
N VAL A 832 -1.41 22.01 -28.01
CA VAL A 832 -2.85 22.26 -27.80
C VAL A 832 -3.70 21.27 -28.60
N ALA A 833 -5.01 21.26 -28.38
CA ALA A 833 -5.91 20.33 -29.07
C ALA A 833 -5.72 20.41 -30.60
N MET A 834 -5.57 19.26 -31.22
CA MET A 834 -5.38 19.07 -32.67
C MET A 834 -6.68 18.54 -33.30
N PRO A 835 -6.93 18.77 -34.61
CA PRO A 835 -8.09 18.19 -35.28
C PRO A 835 -8.06 16.66 -35.20
N HIS A 836 -9.23 16.00 -35.20
CA HIS A 836 -9.27 14.54 -35.36
C HIS A 836 -8.65 14.14 -36.71
N PRO A 837 -7.97 12.99 -36.80
CA PRO A 837 -7.46 12.50 -38.08
C PRO A 837 -8.63 12.22 -39.03
N ASN A 838 -8.46 12.58 -40.31
CA ASN A 838 -9.42 12.21 -41.33
C ASN A 838 -9.46 10.68 -41.49
N ALA A 839 -10.66 10.11 -41.57
CA ALA A 839 -10.84 8.69 -41.87
C ALA A 839 -10.32 8.31 -43.27
N ASN A 840 -10.28 9.29 -44.18
CA ASN A 840 -9.76 9.18 -45.53
C ASN A 840 -8.51 10.04 -45.71
N GLY A 841 -7.54 9.55 -46.49
CA GLY A 841 -6.37 10.32 -46.91
C GLY A 841 -6.72 11.42 -47.92
N PRO A 842 -5.72 12.26 -48.30
CA PRO A 842 -5.94 13.39 -49.21
C PRO A 842 -6.43 13.02 -50.61
N ASP A 843 -6.30 11.76 -51.03
CA ASP A 843 -6.78 11.21 -52.30
C ASP A 843 -8.20 10.62 -52.21
N GLY A 844 -8.86 10.74 -51.05
CA GLY A 844 -10.21 10.21 -50.80
C GLY A 844 -10.26 8.71 -50.50
N ARG A 845 -9.12 8.00 -50.48
CA ARG A 845 -9.06 6.59 -50.05
C ARG A 845 -9.00 6.49 -48.53
N GLN A 846 -9.30 5.32 -47.97
CA GLN A 846 -9.15 5.08 -46.53
C GLN A 846 -7.70 5.36 -46.07
N ALA A 847 -7.54 6.14 -45.00
CA ALA A 847 -6.22 6.48 -44.48
C ALA A 847 -5.45 5.23 -44.03
N SER A 848 -4.15 5.16 -44.33
CA SER A 848 -3.35 3.98 -44.01
C SER A 848 -3.21 3.78 -42.49
N VAL A 849 -2.73 2.60 -42.09
CA VAL A 849 -2.40 2.33 -40.68
C VAL A 849 -1.37 3.34 -40.15
N LEU A 850 -0.38 3.72 -40.97
CA LEU A 850 0.64 4.69 -40.57
C LEU A 850 0.08 6.12 -40.46
N ASP A 851 -0.81 6.54 -41.35
CA ASP A 851 -1.43 7.88 -41.28
C ASP A 851 -2.24 8.04 -39.98
N ARG A 852 -3.04 7.01 -39.64
CA ARG A 852 -3.92 7.02 -38.47
C ARG A 852 -3.18 6.85 -37.14
N LEU A 853 -2.01 6.19 -37.14
CA LEU A 853 -1.15 6.09 -35.95
C LEU A 853 -0.15 7.24 -35.83
N GLY A 854 0.27 7.84 -36.94
CA GLY A 854 1.29 8.89 -37.02
C GLY A 854 0.97 10.09 -36.14
N VAL A 855 -0.30 10.52 -36.12
CA VAL A 855 -0.80 11.63 -35.29
C VAL A 855 -0.65 11.42 -33.78
N ALA A 856 -0.46 10.18 -33.33
CA ALA A 856 -0.27 9.82 -31.91
C ALA A 856 1.21 9.60 -31.53
N VAL A 857 2.13 9.58 -32.50
CA VAL A 857 3.56 9.29 -32.26
C VAL A 857 4.17 10.38 -31.39
N GLY A 858 4.87 9.97 -30.34
CA GLY A 858 5.57 10.87 -29.42
C GLY A 858 4.67 11.60 -28.40
N LEU A 859 3.33 11.59 -28.54
CA LEU A 859 2.45 12.40 -27.69
C LEU A 859 2.53 12.07 -26.18
N THR A 860 2.84 10.82 -25.83
CA THR A 860 2.97 10.37 -24.44
C THR A 860 4.39 10.49 -23.88
N SER A 861 5.32 11.14 -24.58
CA SER A 861 6.75 11.12 -24.24
C SER A 861 7.04 11.69 -22.85
N ASN A 862 6.37 12.78 -22.47
CA ASN A 862 6.51 13.42 -21.15
C ASN A 862 5.66 12.76 -20.06
N THR A 863 4.70 11.90 -20.41
CA THR A 863 3.70 11.39 -19.46
C THR A 863 3.90 9.91 -19.10
N CYS A 864 4.25 9.05 -20.07
CA CYS A 864 4.49 7.62 -19.85
C CYS A 864 5.67 7.25 -18.92
N PRO A 865 6.77 8.03 -18.79
CA PRO A 865 7.85 7.70 -17.87
C PRO A 865 7.39 7.68 -16.40
N PHE A 866 6.43 8.53 -16.04
CA PHE A 866 5.85 8.62 -14.70
C PHE A 866 4.84 7.50 -14.41
N ASN A 867 4.28 6.83 -15.43
CA ASN A 867 3.50 5.61 -15.22
C ASN A 867 4.40 4.45 -14.81
N VAL A 868 5.43 4.15 -15.61
CA VAL A 868 6.28 2.96 -15.37
C VAL A 868 7.14 3.11 -14.11
N THR A 869 7.53 4.34 -13.77
CA THR A 869 8.22 4.61 -12.50
C THR A 869 7.29 4.78 -11.31
N GLY A 870 5.98 4.97 -11.53
CA GLY A 870 4.96 5.06 -10.49
C GLY A 870 4.91 6.37 -9.70
N HIS A 871 5.69 7.38 -10.09
CA HIS A 871 5.65 8.73 -9.48
C HIS A 871 4.28 9.38 -9.68
N PRO A 872 3.70 10.03 -8.65
CA PRO A 872 2.44 10.76 -8.78
C PRO A 872 2.65 11.99 -9.68
N ALA A 873 1.67 12.31 -10.52
CA ALA A 873 1.76 13.40 -11.49
C ALA A 873 0.39 14.08 -11.71
N LEU A 874 0.34 15.41 -11.60
CA LEU A 874 -0.86 16.23 -11.72
C LEU A 874 -0.78 17.17 -12.92
N ASN A 875 -1.76 17.14 -13.81
CA ASN A 875 -1.97 18.20 -14.79
C ASN A 875 -2.63 19.42 -14.13
N VAL A 876 -2.04 20.60 -14.34
CA VAL A 876 -2.50 21.91 -13.89
C VAL A 876 -2.69 22.81 -15.13
N PRO A 877 -3.88 23.39 -15.37
CA PRO A 877 -4.09 24.36 -16.44
C PRO A 877 -3.23 25.62 -16.23
N CYS A 878 -2.27 25.85 -17.13
CA CYS A 878 -1.24 26.88 -16.95
C CYS A 878 -1.33 28.05 -17.93
N GLY A 879 -2.03 27.90 -19.05
CA GLY A 879 -2.21 28.98 -20.03
C GLY A 879 -3.09 28.58 -21.21
N PHE A 880 -3.02 29.36 -22.29
CA PHE A 880 -3.72 29.11 -23.54
C PHE A 880 -2.81 29.39 -24.74
N SER A 881 -3.00 28.63 -25.81
CA SER A 881 -2.51 28.96 -27.15
C SER A 881 -3.66 28.80 -28.15
N THR A 882 -3.37 28.75 -29.45
CA THR A 882 -4.36 28.67 -30.53
C THR A 882 -4.02 27.53 -31.48
N ALA A 883 -5.04 26.95 -32.13
CA ALA A 883 -4.81 26.03 -33.23
C ALA A 883 -4.60 26.80 -34.55
N GLU A 884 -3.83 26.21 -35.46
CA GLU A 884 -3.74 26.68 -36.83
C GLU A 884 -5.14 26.77 -37.45
N GLY A 885 -5.43 27.88 -38.14
CA GLY A 885 -6.75 28.19 -38.69
C GLY A 885 -7.80 28.70 -37.68
N HIS A 886 -7.51 28.68 -36.37
CA HIS A 886 -8.43 29.12 -35.31
C HIS A 886 -7.76 30.07 -34.29
N PRO A 887 -7.22 31.23 -34.71
CA PRO A 887 -6.56 32.19 -33.82
C PRO A 887 -7.49 32.79 -32.76
N ASP A 888 -8.80 32.83 -33.01
CA ASP A 888 -9.80 33.39 -32.10
C ASP A 888 -10.26 32.40 -31.01
N VAL A 889 -9.80 31.14 -31.04
CA VAL A 889 -10.23 30.09 -30.11
C VAL A 889 -9.10 29.73 -29.15
N PRO A 890 -9.14 30.21 -27.89
CA PRO A 890 -8.11 29.89 -26.90
C PRO A 890 -8.22 28.43 -26.46
N LEU A 891 -7.24 27.63 -26.84
CA LEU A 891 -7.11 26.22 -26.47
C LEU A 891 -6.17 26.07 -25.26
N PRO A 892 -6.54 25.26 -24.23
CA PRO A 892 -5.78 25.19 -23.00
C PRO A 892 -4.41 24.53 -23.17
N VAL A 893 -3.45 25.00 -22.38
CA VAL A 893 -2.13 24.40 -22.18
C VAL A 893 -2.04 23.92 -20.73
N GLY A 894 -1.55 22.69 -20.54
CA GLY A 894 -1.37 22.10 -19.21
C GLY A 894 0.09 21.84 -18.85
N MET A 895 0.45 22.27 -17.64
CA MET A 895 1.70 21.94 -16.96
C MET A 895 1.51 20.64 -16.18
N GLN A 896 2.49 19.75 -16.20
CA GLN A 896 2.53 18.57 -15.35
C GLN A 896 3.48 18.82 -14.17
N ILE A 897 2.95 18.70 -12.95
CA ILE A 897 3.73 18.66 -11.70
C ILE A 897 3.95 17.20 -11.30
N VAL A 898 5.16 16.85 -10.84
CA VAL A 898 5.54 15.51 -10.38
C VAL A 898 6.25 15.61 -9.02
N THR A 899 5.91 14.73 -8.08
CA THR A 899 6.56 14.63 -6.75
C THR A 899 7.12 13.23 -6.51
N ARG A 900 7.78 13.02 -5.35
CA ARG A 900 8.19 11.69 -4.89
C ARG A 900 6.97 10.80 -4.70
N ARG A 901 7.17 9.49 -4.85
CA ARG A 901 6.14 8.48 -4.51
C ARG A 901 5.68 8.65 -3.07
N TRP A 902 4.37 8.51 -2.85
CA TRP A 902 3.68 8.70 -1.56
C TRP A 902 3.67 10.14 -1.01
N ALA A 903 4.03 11.12 -1.83
CA ALA A 903 3.92 12.56 -1.56
C ALA A 903 2.89 13.24 -2.48
N ASP A 904 1.75 12.59 -2.70
CA ASP A 904 0.63 13.10 -3.51
C ASP A 904 0.06 14.42 -2.97
N GLU A 905 0.10 14.64 -1.64
CA GLU A 905 -0.28 15.91 -1.01
C GLU A 905 0.59 17.08 -1.48
N LYS A 906 1.89 16.83 -1.77
CA LYS A 906 2.79 17.88 -2.29
C LYS A 906 2.40 18.34 -3.70
N LEU A 907 1.72 17.50 -4.51
CA LEU A 907 1.19 17.94 -5.80
C LEU A 907 0.06 18.95 -5.60
N ILE A 908 -0.79 18.70 -4.61
CA ILE A 908 -1.94 19.54 -4.27
C ILE A 908 -1.44 20.86 -3.65
N GLU A 909 -0.49 20.81 -2.71
CA GLU A 909 0.18 21.99 -2.15
C GLU A 909 0.86 22.84 -3.26
N ALA A 910 1.62 22.21 -4.16
CA ALA A 910 2.30 22.92 -5.24
C ALA A 910 1.35 23.50 -6.28
N ALA A 911 0.24 22.83 -6.61
CA ALA A 911 -0.78 23.36 -7.49
C ALA A 911 -1.50 24.57 -6.85
N ALA A 912 -1.82 24.51 -5.55
CA ALA A 912 -2.41 25.64 -4.83
C ALA A 912 -1.45 26.85 -4.78
N LEU A 913 -0.15 26.60 -4.61
CA LEU A 913 0.89 27.63 -4.66
C LEU A 913 1.03 28.25 -6.07
N PHE A 914 0.96 27.44 -7.13
CA PHE A 914 0.94 27.90 -8.52
C PHE A 914 -0.29 28.78 -8.83
N GLU A 915 -1.49 28.35 -8.39
CA GLU A 915 -2.71 29.15 -8.52
C GLU A 915 -2.56 30.51 -7.83
N ARG A 916 -1.99 30.54 -6.61
CA ARG A 916 -1.74 31.80 -5.90
C ARG A 916 -0.76 32.70 -6.66
N GLY A 917 0.28 32.13 -7.26
CA GLY A 917 1.22 32.86 -8.11
C GLY A 917 0.56 33.48 -9.33
N ARG A 918 -0.43 32.81 -9.91
CA ARG A 918 -1.27 33.32 -11.02
C ARG A 918 -2.25 34.41 -10.56
N GLU A 919 -2.73 34.40 -9.32
CA GLU A 919 -3.59 35.46 -8.75
C GLU A 919 -2.82 36.74 -8.37
N LEU A 920 -1.55 36.59 -7.98
CA LEU A 920 -0.69 37.70 -7.55
C LEU A 920 0.02 38.41 -8.69
N PHE A 921 0.01 37.82 -9.89
CA PHE A 921 0.65 38.36 -11.09
C PHE A 921 -0.35 39.06 -12.02
#